data_AF-A0A485LRA7-F1
#
_entry.id   AF-A0A485LRA7-F1
#
_cell.length_a   1.000
_cell.length_b   1.000
_cell.length_c   1.000
_cell.angle_alpha   90.00
_cell.angle_beta   90.00
_cell.angle_gamma   90.00
#
_symmetry.space_group_name_H-M   'P 1'
#
loop_
_entity.id
_entity.type
_entity.pdbx_description
1 polymer ?
#
loop_
_entity_poly.entity_id
_entity_poly.type
_entity_poly.pdbx_seq_one_letter_code
_entity_poly.pdbx_strand_id
1 'polypeptide(L)'
;MDDFFFNEKEAECCFEGEVSPSDLEKLEVEEDMPEVPRADMLLRNGLKQQKLSVLVSIPKILAAANSKENLQLLLEAVKHVWKKNETENDAELLKSVFTCVQSLASVTADGKIITYPMTTLFEEFDMEMKAYVKEKQTAVFLLSEDQVTRQILPLVLEFVHDLQQKDHAESASQCIAATIPRLTGSVKKTQIIRIGIEKGDVSQGAGSRLICCLILGVLTASNLLSEQDIDGLFFQKMMALCQDTDAEVRKCMCMQLDTLARAVGQAKACSSLLPELLELLQDEEEQVKVMAFRTILSLYDFFPKKERAEAIMPVLAEIIESPPTYLIAPLASLFGRLAFKLFTLSDFTPDHTTTFQTCYNKLSRSDDPDIRLACAYNFPAAVKSFGAGQYSSQLDELLQAFTQDKAEPVRITIVSGLHEVAQLLGPQRAQRYIKAISLNLFKDESAAVQGQLIARLPDLMPHLCTAADDDQKTAYVDAILKAILHHHTIIGVGRWRDQHLVLGALGQFPAFCSPTQLFERVCPLLFELMNAGARPVQLEAARVLVAVNRDNKIAANRVNVLLRLRKEYALGKSYWQRTLYLDACDHASTCYSTHYFRLNYLDPAIDLLDDPVPNVRLKALAHLPRWKHALDVTVAADEKAIARIRGLLDTTSTDADRDVRLTLLEARDLWHTEPPPDAAAVAADKQKKQTEDATSLSADHEMYSSEAKWSEMLEYTLIVGKDGQVVRRARVKSIDIINKLRQHTKEMNPRSGATASGSSSLAMQRSGAAVMPRSSAAQEKGTTKLPSAASGGARPTNNNGSTLPTCINNSSALPLAATMSSITNKSSGGAGNLSARESKSSGGMGGTNITSSGTLKQIADAKATSRTASTKTPAASGSTSARSTKEKKEETTLTKIPNIPVPTRPQVAPPAKRAQSPAVTKSTTAAPGSARTASATTAASAKVAPLSKRSSDSTK
;
A
#
# COMPACT_ATOMS: atom_id res chain seq x y z
N MET A 1 8.82 -12.27 29.88
CA MET A 1 8.71 -12.27 31.34
C MET A 1 8.76 -10.82 31.78
N ASP A 2 7.64 -10.15 32.05
CA ASP A 2 6.25 -10.63 32.06
C ASP A 2 5.32 -9.56 31.48
N ASP A 3 4.39 -9.97 30.61
CA ASP A 3 3.28 -9.13 30.09
C ASP A 3 2.25 -10.04 29.40
N PHE A 4 1.59 -10.88 30.21
CA PHE A 4 0.50 -11.77 29.78
C PHE A 4 -0.62 -11.84 30.83
N PHE A 5 -0.91 -10.70 31.46
CA PHE A 5 -2.05 -10.59 32.37
C PHE A 5 -3.37 -10.57 31.58
N PHE A 6 -4.24 -11.52 31.89
CA PHE A 6 -5.63 -11.49 31.44
C PHE A 6 -6.32 -10.22 31.96
N ASN A 7 -7.15 -9.62 31.11
CA ASN A 7 -7.97 -8.47 31.48
C ASN A 7 -9.17 -8.99 32.27
N GLU A 8 -9.18 -8.83 33.61
CA GLU A 8 -10.12 -9.52 34.53
C GLU A 8 -11.60 -9.43 34.12
N LYS A 9 -11.99 -8.34 33.45
CA LYS A 9 -13.35 -8.12 32.93
C LYS A 9 -13.81 -9.07 31.83
N GLU A 10 -12.91 -9.79 31.17
CA GLU A 10 -13.29 -10.84 30.22
C GLU A 10 -13.64 -12.16 30.93
N ALA A 11 -13.20 -12.37 32.18
CA ALA A 11 -13.57 -13.53 32.98
C ALA A 11 -14.97 -13.37 33.62
N GLU A 12 -15.35 -12.15 34.02
CA GLU A 12 -16.66 -11.88 34.62
C GLU A 12 -17.84 -12.19 33.67
N CYS A 13 -17.64 -12.10 32.35
CA CYS A 13 -18.66 -12.39 31.34
C CYS A 13 -18.88 -13.90 31.08
N CYS A 14 -18.12 -14.81 31.69
CA CYS A 14 -18.25 -16.25 31.44
C CYS A 14 -19.31 -16.95 32.31
N PHE A 15 -19.91 -16.27 33.30
CA PHE A 15 -20.70 -16.90 34.36
C PHE A 15 -22.06 -16.22 34.60
N GLU A 16 -22.84 -15.96 33.54
CA GLU A 16 -24.28 -15.64 33.67
C GLU A 16 -25.12 -16.90 34.01
N GLY A 17 -24.85 -17.50 35.18
CA GLY A 17 -25.58 -18.66 35.69
C GLY A 17 -25.00 -19.19 37.01
N GLU A 18 -25.86 -19.77 37.86
CA GLU A 18 -25.42 -20.45 39.08
C GLU A 18 -24.66 -21.75 38.72
N VAL A 19 -23.32 -21.68 38.73
CA VAL A 19 -22.44 -22.83 38.51
C VAL A 19 -22.69 -23.87 39.61
N SER A 20 -23.09 -25.10 39.24
CA SER A 20 -23.33 -26.12 40.26
C SER A 20 -22.02 -26.62 40.86
N PRO A 21 -22.02 -27.18 42.09
CA PRO A 21 -20.83 -27.84 42.64
C PRO A 21 -20.27 -28.93 41.73
N SER A 22 -21.15 -29.64 40.99
CA SER A 22 -20.74 -30.65 40.02
C SER A 22 -20.10 -30.08 38.75
N ASP A 23 -20.23 -28.78 38.48
CA ASP A 23 -19.55 -28.09 37.38
C ASP A 23 -18.21 -27.52 37.82
N LEU A 24 -18.05 -27.20 39.10
CA LEU A 24 -16.75 -26.90 39.71
C LEU A 24 -15.85 -28.15 39.72
N GLU A 25 -16.36 -29.33 40.07
CA GLU A 25 -15.60 -30.60 39.95
C GLU A 25 -15.18 -30.92 38.50
N LYS A 26 -15.90 -30.44 37.48
CA LYS A 26 -15.53 -30.57 36.05
C LYS A 26 -14.50 -29.54 35.59
N LEU A 27 -14.21 -28.54 36.42
CA LEU A 27 -13.28 -27.44 36.14
C LEU A 27 -11.90 -27.65 36.78
N GLU A 28 -11.76 -28.57 37.74
CA GLU A 28 -10.47 -28.89 38.35
C GLU A 28 -9.53 -29.60 37.34
N VAL A 29 -8.30 -29.09 37.25
CA VAL A 29 -7.22 -29.62 36.41
C VAL A 29 -5.94 -29.59 37.24
N GLU A 30 -5.27 -30.73 37.39
CA GLU A 30 -3.99 -30.80 38.11
C GLU A 30 -2.94 -29.92 37.41
N GLU A 31 -2.24 -29.07 38.16
CA GLU A 31 -1.30 -28.08 37.61
C GLU A 31 -0.10 -28.72 36.90
N ASP A 32 0.32 -29.91 37.34
CA ASP A 32 1.42 -30.70 36.80
C ASP A 32 1.00 -31.71 35.71
N MET A 33 -0.29 -31.80 35.38
CA MET A 33 -0.80 -32.69 34.33
C MET A 33 -0.15 -32.39 32.96
N PRO A 34 0.43 -33.39 32.25
CA PRO A 34 1.02 -33.16 30.93
C PRO A 34 -0.02 -32.70 29.88
N GLU A 35 0.42 -31.85 28.95
CA GLU A 35 -0.45 -31.16 27.98
C GLU A 35 -1.35 -32.06 27.13
N VAL A 36 -0.89 -33.26 26.74
CA VAL A 36 -1.67 -34.20 25.91
C VAL A 36 -2.83 -34.83 26.71
N PRO A 37 -2.60 -35.47 27.89
CA PRO A 37 -3.67 -35.83 28.83
C PRO A 37 -4.61 -34.68 29.20
N ARG A 38 -4.07 -33.49 29.49
CA ARG A 38 -4.84 -32.28 29.82
C ARG A 38 -5.80 -31.89 28.69
N ALA A 39 -5.32 -31.93 27.45
CA ALA A 39 -6.15 -31.67 26.28
C ALA A 39 -7.25 -32.73 26.07
N ASP A 40 -6.93 -34.02 26.20
CA ASP A 40 -7.92 -35.10 26.12
C ASP A 40 -9.04 -34.93 27.18
N MET A 41 -8.66 -34.69 28.43
CA MET A 41 -9.59 -34.48 29.54
C MET A 41 -10.50 -33.26 29.31
N LEU A 42 -9.93 -32.11 28.90
CA LEU A 42 -10.71 -30.90 28.64
C LEU A 42 -11.65 -31.04 27.44
N LEU A 43 -11.22 -31.73 26.37
CA LEU A 43 -12.08 -32.02 25.21
C LEU A 43 -13.24 -32.94 25.56
N ARG A 44 -13.07 -33.87 26.50
CA ARG A 44 -14.15 -34.73 27.00
C ARG A 44 -15.06 -33.98 27.98
N ASN A 45 -14.49 -33.52 29.09
CA ASN A 45 -15.25 -33.14 30.29
C ASN A 45 -15.42 -31.62 30.49
N GLY A 46 -14.53 -30.80 29.91
CA GLY A 46 -14.49 -29.35 30.16
C GLY A 46 -15.64 -28.55 29.53
N LEU A 47 -15.72 -27.27 29.89
CA LEU A 47 -16.70 -26.32 29.35
C LEU A 47 -16.41 -25.97 27.88
N LYS A 48 -17.42 -25.47 27.15
CA LYS A 48 -17.32 -25.07 25.74
C LYS A 48 -16.07 -24.24 25.43
N GLN A 49 -15.79 -23.20 26.22
CA GLN A 49 -14.63 -22.32 25.98
C GLN A 49 -13.28 -23.03 26.17
N GLN A 50 -13.19 -23.98 27.11
CA GLN A 50 -12.00 -24.83 27.25
C GLN A 50 -11.85 -25.75 26.03
N LYS A 51 -12.94 -26.36 25.55
CA LYS A 51 -12.92 -27.19 24.32
C LYS A 51 -12.47 -26.40 23.09
N LEU A 52 -13.02 -25.20 22.88
CA LEU A 52 -12.63 -24.30 21.78
C LEU A 52 -11.15 -23.89 21.87
N SER A 53 -10.67 -23.52 23.07
CA SER A 53 -9.27 -23.15 23.31
C SER A 53 -8.31 -24.31 23.03
N VAL A 54 -8.67 -25.53 23.46
CA VAL A 54 -7.86 -26.73 23.20
C VAL A 54 -7.87 -27.08 21.71
N LEU A 55 -9.02 -27.08 21.02
CA LEU A 55 -9.10 -27.35 19.57
C LEU A 55 -8.17 -26.45 18.75
N VAL A 56 -8.08 -25.16 19.09
CA VAL A 56 -7.15 -24.21 18.44
C VAL A 56 -5.69 -24.46 18.83
N SER A 57 -5.44 -25.09 19.99
CA SER A 57 -4.09 -25.31 20.55
C SER A 57 -3.48 -26.67 20.21
N ILE A 58 -4.26 -27.68 19.81
CA ILE A 58 -3.80 -29.03 19.45
C ILE A 58 -2.58 -29.03 18.50
N PRO A 59 -2.50 -28.21 17.43
CA PRO A 59 -1.30 -28.13 16.59
C PRO A 59 -0.02 -27.73 17.34
N LYS A 60 -0.11 -26.85 18.35
CA LYS A 60 1.04 -26.44 19.19
C LYS A 60 1.42 -27.53 20.19
N ILE A 61 0.43 -28.19 20.78
CA ILE A 61 0.63 -29.31 21.71
C ILE A 61 1.35 -30.45 20.98
N LEU A 62 0.92 -30.78 19.76
CA LEU A 62 1.61 -31.76 18.91
C LEU A 62 2.99 -31.29 18.42
N ALA A 63 3.24 -29.98 18.24
CA ALA A 63 4.58 -29.49 17.93
C ALA A 63 5.62 -29.80 19.02
N ALA A 64 5.20 -29.91 20.29
CA ALA A 64 6.04 -30.35 21.40
C ALA A 64 6.04 -31.87 21.64
N ALA A 65 4.97 -32.58 21.23
CA ALA A 65 4.70 -33.95 21.65
C ALA A 65 4.18 -34.90 20.55
N ASN A 66 4.55 -34.69 19.28
CA ASN A 66 4.08 -35.53 18.17
C ASN A 66 4.56 -36.99 18.30
N SER A 67 3.62 -37.89 18.58
CA SER A 67 3.77 -39.34 18.44
C SER A 67 2.51 -39.91 17.79
N LYS A 68 2.56 -41.18 17.36
CA LYS A 68 1.38 -41.88 16.82
C LYS A 68 0.31 -42.04 17.90
N GLU A 69 0.72 -42.31 19.13
CA GLU A 69 -0.13 -42.58 20.28
C GLU A 69 -0.80 -41.28 20.77
N ASN A 70 -0.04 -40.18 20.86
CA ASN A 70 -0.56 -38.88 21.25
C ASN A 70 -1.50 -38.29 20.19
N LEU A 71 -1.17 -38.47 18.90
CA LEU A 71 -2.07 -38.07 17.81
C LEU A 71 -3.38 -38.86 17.84
N GLN A 72 -3.33 -40.18 17.97
CA GLN A 72 -4.54 -41.01 18.06
C GLN A 72 -5.42 -40.61 19.26
N LEU A 73 -4.83 -40.37 20.43
CA LEU A 73 -5.57 -39.96 21.63
C LEU A 73 -6.32 -38.64 21.41
N LEU A 74 -5.62 -37.61 20.92
CA LEU A 74 -6.23 -36.31 20.65
C LEU A 74 -7.29 -36.39 19.54
N LEU A 75 -7.12 -37.24 18.53
CA LEU A 75 -8.13 -37.43 17.49
C LEU A 75 -9.38 -38.15 18.01
N GLU A 76 -9.26 -39.13 18.92
CA GLU A 76 -10.42 -39.71 19.62
C GLU A 76 -11.09 -38.71 20.58
N ALA A 77 -10.35 -37.74 21.12
CA ALA A 77 -10.91 -36.64 21.90
C ALA A 77 -11.69 -35.65 21.02
N VAL A 78 -11.15 -35.25 19.86
CA VAL A 78 -11.85 -34.44 18.85
C VAL A 78 -13.09 -35.16 18.32
N LYS A 79 -13.01 -36.48 18.10
CA LYS A 79 -14.14 -37.35 17.73
C LYS A 79 -15.22 -37.42 18.81
N HIS A 80 -14.84 -37.42 20.09
CA HIS A 80 -15.80 -37.32 21.18
C HIS A 80 -16.52 -35.96 21.18
N VAL A 81 -15.80 -34.85 20.94
CA VAL A 81 -16.43 -33.52 20.78
C VAL A 81 -17.42 -33.51 19.62
N TRP A 82 -17.04 -34.07 18.47
CA TRP A 82 -17.93 -34.23 17.31
C TRP A 82 -19.23 -34.96 17.67
N LYS A 83 -19.15 -36.18 18.24
CA LYS A 83 -20.34 -37.00 18.53
C LYS A 83 -21.20 -36.43 19.67
N LYS A 84 -20.62 -35.64 20.57
CA LYS A 84 -21.41 -34.86 21.53
C LYS A 84 -22.19 -33.76 20.80
N ASN A 85 -21.55 -33.07 19.86
CA ASN A 85 -22.15 -32.00 19.07
C ASN A 85 -23.29 -32.45 18.13
N GLU A 86 -23.37 -33.74 17.77
CA GLU A 86 -24.54 -34.31 17.07
C GLU A 86 -25.85 -34.16 17.88
N THR A 87 -25.75 -33.99 19.21
CA THR A 87 -26.89 -33.74 20.10
C THR A 87 -26.95 -32.31 20.65
N GLU A 88 -25.81 -31.64 20.83
CA GLU A 88 -25.75 -30.25 21.30
C GLU A 88 -25.97 -29.20 20.18
N ASN A 89 -25.69 -29.57 18.93
CA ASN A 89 -25.84 -28.75 17.71
C ASN A 89 -25.17 -27.36 17.80
N ASP A 90 -23.99 -27.26 18.43
CA ASP A 90 -23.24 -26.02 18.54
C ASP A 90 -22.38 -25.81 17.27
N ALA A 91 -22.78 -24.83 16.45
CA ALA A 91 -22.14 -24.54 15.17
C ALA A 91 -20.71 -23.98 15.31
N GLU A 92 -20.39 -23.32 16.45
CA GLU A 92 -19.06 -22.79 16.72
C GLU A 92 -18.09 -23.92 17.10
N LEU A 93 -18.54 -24.84 17.96
CA LEU A 93 -17.79 -26.04 18.32
C LEU A 93 -17.53 -26.93 17.10
N LEU A 94 -18.54 -27.12 16.24
CA LEU A 94 -18.42 -27.89 15.00
C LEU A 94 -17.43 -27.26 14.01
N LYS A 95 -17.51 -25.93 13.82
CA LYS A 95 -16.55 -25.18 13.00
C LYS A 95 -15.13 -25.28 13.56
N SER A 96 -14.97 -25.25 14.88
CA SER A 96 -13.66 -25.41 15.54
C SER A 96 -13.07 -26.82 15.35
N VAL A 97 -13.90 -27.87 15.42
CA VAL A 97 -13.51 -29.26 15.09
C VAL A 97 -12.99 -29.36 13.65
N PHE A 98 -13.72 -28.86 12.66
CA PHE A 98 -13.24 -28.84 11.27
C PHE A 98 -11.94 -28.02 11.12
N THR A 99 -11.88 -26.82 11.70
CA THR A 99 -10.70 -25.95 11.65
C THR A 99 -9.46 -26.65 12.23
N CYS A 100 -9.61 -27.38 13.34
CA CYS A 100 -8.54 -28.18 13.93
C CYS A 100 -8.05 -29.29 12.98
N VAL A 101 -8.96 -30.08 12.41
CA VAL A 101 -8.61 -31.23 11.56
C VAL A 101 -7.99 -30.77 10.23
N GLN A 102 -8.53 -29.71 9.61
CA GLN A 102 -7.93 -29.04 8.45
C GLN A 102 -6.51 -28.53 8.77
N SER A 103 -6.34 -27.85 9.92
CA SER A 103 -5.04 -27.34 10.36
C SER A 103 -4.03 -28.48 10.52
N LEU A 104 -4.40 -29.61 11.11
CA LEU A 104 -3.49 -30.74 11.32
C LEU A 104 -2.96 -31.36 10.02
N ALA A 105 -3.73 -31.34 8.93
CA ALA A 105 -3.22 -31.74 7.62
C ALA A 105 -2.23 -30.72 7.03
N SER A 106 -2.50 -29.42 7.22
CA SER A 106 -1.82 -28.30 6.56
C SER A 106 -0.75 -27.56 7.37
N VAL A 107 -0.54 -27.88 8.66
CA VAL A 107 0.37 -27.14 9.56
C VAL A 107 1.83 -27.60 9.46
N THR A 108 2.73 -26.62 9.53
CA THR A 108 4.19 -26.76 9.50
C THR A 108 4.79 -26.84 10.91
N ALA A 109 6.04 -27.28 11.01
CA ALA A 109 6.77 -27.40 12.27
C ALA A 109 7.01 -26.04 12.97
N ASP A 110 7.07 -24.94 12.22
CA ASP A 110 7.09 -23.56 12.74
C ASP A 110 5.70 -22.98 13.05
N GLY A 111 4.63 -23.78 12.89
CA GLY A 111 3.26 -23.42 13.26
C GLY A 111 2.49 -22.59 12.22
N LYS A 112 3.04 -22.40 11.01
CA LYS A 112 2.31 -21.82 9.88
C LYS A 112 1.34 -22.84 9.28
N ILE A 113 0.13 -22.41 8.94
CA ILE A 113 -0.85 -23.23 8.21
C ILE A 113 -0.74 -22.91 6.71
N ILE A 114 -0.55 -23.92 5.87
CA ILE A 114 -0.50 -23.81 4.42
C ILE A 114 -1.75 -24.50 3.84
N THR A 115 -2.84 -23.74 3.77
CA THR A 115 -4.16 -24.22 3.34
C THR A 115 -4.14 -24.61 1.86
N TYR A 116 -4.61 -25.82 1.53
CA TYR A 116 -4.90 -26.20 0.14
C TYR A 116 -6.23 -25.56 -0.30
N PRO A 117 -6.29 -24.87 -1.46
CA PRO A 117 -7.48 -24.12 -1.86
C PRO A 117 -8.64 -25.03 -2.28
N MET A 118 -9.86 -24.54 -2.08
CA MET A 118 -11.07 -25.13 -2.66
C MET A 118 -11.21 -24.71 -4.13
N THR A 119 -11.88 -25.53 -4.93
CA THR A 119 -12.05 -25.24 -6.36
C THR A 119 -13.08 -24.14 -6.63
N THR A 120 -12.56 -23.03 -7.15
CA THR A 120 -13.29 -21.84 -7.64
C THR A 120 -13.13 -21.72 -9.16
N LEU A 121 -13.38 -20.54 -9.73
CA LEU A 121 -13.18 -20.28 -11.15
C LEU A 121 -11.69 -20.20 -11.49
N PHE A 122 -11.32 -20.63 -12.70
CA PHE A 122 -9.94 -20.97 -13.07
C PHE A 122 -8.90 -19.88 -12.77
N GLU A 123 -9.16 -18.61 -13.10
CA GLU A 123 -8.21 -17.51 -12.89
C GLU A 123 -7.94 -17.24 -11.39
N GLU A 124 -8.91 -17.50 -10.51
CA GLU A 124 -8.77 -17.37 -9.05
C GLU A 124 -8.05 -18.60 -8.47
N PHE A 125 -8.54 -19.80 -8.83
CA PHE A 125 -7.97 -21.07 -8.36
C PHE A 125 -6.51 -21.30 -8.79
N ASP A 126 -6.15 -20.95 -10.03
CA ASP A 126 -4.77 -21.06 -10.54
C ASP A 126 -3.81 -20.13 -9.79
N MET A 127 -4.25 -18.93 -9.40
CA MET A 127 -3.47 -18.02 -8.57
C MET A 127 -3.25 -18.59 -7.15
N GLU A 128 -4.31 -19.09 -6.51
CA GLU A 128 -4.22 -19.71 -5.18
C GLU A 128 -3.37 -20.98 -5.19
N MET A 129 -3.51 -21.82 -6.22
CA MET A 129 -2.72 -23.04 -6.39
C MET A 129 -1.23 -22.72 -6.60
N LYS A 130 -0.90 -21.68 -7.38
CA LYS A 130 0.49 -21.21 -7.54
C LYS A 130 1.08 -20.69 -6.23
N ALA A 131 0.29 -20.00 -5.40
CA ALA A 131 0.71 -19.61 -4.06
C ALA A 131 0.94 -20.84 -3.18
N TYR A 132 -0.02 -21.77 -3.10
CA TYR A 132 0.08 -23.01 -2.33
C TYR A 132 1.32 -23.84 -2.71
N VAL A 133 1.55 -24.07 -4.01
CA VAL A 133 2.71 -24.85 -4.50
C VAL A 133 4.03 -24.18 -4.12
N LYS A 134 4.12 -22.85 -4.25
CA LYS A 134 5.31 -22.08 -3.86
C LYS A 134 5.60 -22.21 -2.37
N GLU A 135 4.58 -22.16 -1.51
CA GLU A 135 4.77 -22.32 -0.06
C GLU A 135 5.10 -23.76 0.32
N LYS A 136 4.45 -24.75 -0.30
CA LYS A 136 4.68 -26.19 -0.05
C LYS A 136 6.13 -26.60 -0.34
N GLN A 137 6.78 -26.00 -1.35
CA GLN A 137 8.16 -26.32 -1.74
C GLN A 137 9.19 -26.12 -0.61
N THR A 138 8.95 -25.19 0.31
CA THR A 138 9.85 -24.91 1.45
C THR A 138 9.30 -25.39 2.79
N ALA A 139 8.18 -26.11 2.79
CA ALA A 139 7.44 -26.45 4.01
C ALA A 139 7.90 -27.77 4.65
N VAL A 140 8.26 -27.71 5.94
CA VAL A 140 8.38 -28.90 6.79
C VAL A 140 7.08 -29.07 7.56
N PHE A 141 6.25 -30.04 7.17
CA PHE A 141 4.96 -30.31 7.82
C PHE A 141 5.13 -30.98 9.20
N LEU A 142 4.27 -30.62 10.16
CA LEU A 142 4.31 -31.13 11.54
C LEU A 142 3.98 -32.64 11.60
N LEU A 143 2.87 -33.04 10.99
CA LEU A 143 2.48 -34.44 10.86
C LEU A 143 3.12 -35.04 9.61
N SER A 144 3.52 -36.31 9.67
CA SER A 144 4.01 -37.05 8.49
C SER A 144 2.87 -37.35 7.51
N GLU A 145 3.20 -37.64 6.25
CA GLU A 145 2.19 -38.05 5.26
C GLU A 145 1.48 -39.36 5.67
N ASP A 146 2.17 -40.29 6.33
CA ASP A 146 1.56 -41.51 6.85
C ASP A 146 0.59 -41.21 8.01
N GLN A 147 0.90 -40.26 8.90
CA GLN A 147 -0.03 -39.79 9.94
C GLN A 147 -1.29 -39.15 9.34
N VAL A 148 -1.14 -38.22 8.38
CA VAL A 148 -2.29 -37.63 7.68
C VAL A 148 -3.11 -38.72 6.97
N THR A 149 -2.43 -39.64 6.29
CA THR A 149 -3.09 -40.65 5.45
C THR A 149 -3.70 -41.80 6.26
N ARG A 150 -3.25 -42.09 7.49
CA ARG A 150 -3.77 -43.20 8.33
C ARG A 150 -4.59 -42.79 9.54
N GLN A 151 -4.44 -41.56 10.05
CA GLN A 151 -5.11 -41.11 11.28
C GLN A 151 -6.04 -39.92 11.01
N ILE A 152 -5.59 -38.91 10.25
CA ILE A 152 -6.45 -37.76 9.90
C ILE A 152 -7.53 -38.17 8.91
N LEU A 153 -7.17 -38.77 7.76
CA LEU A 153 -8.14 -39.06 6.69
C LEU A 153 -9.33 -39.93 7.16
N PRO A 154 -9.17 -41.02 7.93
CA PRO A 154 -10.33 -41.81 8.40
C PRO A 154 -11.30 -41.00 9.26
N LEU A 155 -10.80 -40.11 10.12
CA LEU A 155 -11.64 -39.22 10.93
C LEU A 155 -12.41 -38.22 10.06
N VAL A 156 -11.73 -37.63 9.06
CA VAL A 156 -12.38 -36.73 8.09
C VAL A 156 -13.48 -37.46 7.32
N LEU A 157 -13.23 -38.70 6.88
CA LEU A 157 -14.22 -39.48 6.13
C LEU A 157 -15.43 -39.87 6.99
N GLU A 158 -15.24 -40.14 8.29
CA GLU A 158 -16.34 -40.35 9.25
C GLU A 158 -17.19 -39.07 9.40
N PHE A 159 -16.56 -37.92 9.70
CA PHE A 159 -17.26 -36.63 9.84
C PHE A 159 -18.00 -36.22 8.56
N VAL A 160 -17.39 -36.43 7.39
CA VAL A 160 -17.96 -36.13 6.07
C VAL A 160 -19.13 -37.07 5.75
N HIS A 161 -19.01 -38.36 6.08
CA HIS A 161 -20.09 -39.35 5.92
C HIS A 161 -21.31 -39.01 6.77
N ASP A 162 -21.10 -38.60 8.02
CA ASP A 162 -22.20 -38.37 8.97
C ASP A 162 -22.84 -36.97 8.80
N LEU A 163 -22.09 -35.95 8.33
CA LEU A 163 -22.63 -34.59 8.14
C LEU A 163 -23.70 -34.50 7.04
N GLN A 164 -24.84 -33.88 7.37
CA GLN A 164 -25.94 -33.57 6.43
C GLN A 164 -26.27 -32.08 6.31
N GLN A 165 -25.68 -31.22 7.15
CA GLN A 165 -26.02 -29.79 7.26
C GLN A 165 -25.34 -28.94 6.17
N LYS A 166 -26.10 -28.01 5.56
CA LYS A 166 -25.61 -27.11 4.49
C LYS A 166 -24.48 -26.19 4.97
N ASP A 167 -24.70 -25.49 6.08
CA ASP A 167 -23.82 -24.44 6.62
C ASP A 167 -22.38 -24.91 6.94
N HIS A 168 -22.19 -26.23 7.03
CA HIS A 168 -20.91 -26.87 7.33
C HIS A 168 -20.34 -27.70 6.17
N ALA A 169 -21.06 -27.82 5.05
CA ALA A 169 -20.65 -28.60 3.89
C ALA A 169 -19.27 -28.16 3.35
N GLU A 170 -19.02 -26.85 3.29
CA GLU A 170 -17.74 -26.33 2.83
C GLU A 170 -16.60 -26.64 3.81
N SER A 171 -16.81 -26.44 5.12
CA SER A 171 -15.80 -26.75 6.15
C SER A 171 -15.43 -28.25 6.19
N ALA A 172 -16.41 -29.13 5.94
CA ALA A 172 -16.17 -30.56 5.82
C ALA A 172 -15.36 -30.92 4.56
N SER A 173 -15.71 -30.36 3.40
CA SER A 173 -14.97 -30.58 2.15
C SER A 173 -13.58 -29.95 2.16
N GLN A 174 -13.38 -28.83 2.86
CA GLN A 174 -12.06 -28.24 3.12
C GLN A 174 -11.14 -29.18 3.91
N CYS A 175 -11.68 -30.00 4.82
CA CYS A 175 -10.90 -31.02 5.53
C CYS A 175 -10.43 -32.14 4.59
N ILE A 176 -11.27 -32.57 3.63
CA ILE A 176 -10.86 -33.51 2.57
C ILE A 176 -9.75 -32.87 1.71
N ALA A 177 -9.98 -31.65 1.24
CA ALA A 177 -9.06 -30.90 0.38
C ALA A 177 -7.65 -30.75 1.01
N ALA A 178 -7.58 -30.48 2.33
CA ALA A 178 -6.30 -30.38 3.03
C ALA A 178 -5.53 -31.72 3.13
N THR A 179 -6.22 -32.87 3.12
CA THR A 179 -5.55 -34.19 3.10
C THR A 179 -5.04 -34.61 1.73
N ILE A 180 -5.78 -34.28 0.65
CA ILE A 180 -5.51 -34.67 -0.74
C ILE A 180 -4.04 -34.49 -1.20
N PRO A 181 -3.36 -33.34 -0.98
CA PRO A 181 -1.99 -33.14 -1.43
C PRO A 181 -0.93 -33.89 -0.60
N ARG A 182 -1.34 -34.75 0.34
CA ARG A 182 -0.48 -35.49 1.29
C ARG A 182 -0.78 -36.99 1.36
N LEU A 183 -1.58 -37.53 0.44
CA LEU A 183 -2.06 -38.91 0.48
C LEU A 183 -1.05 -39.93 -0.06
N THR A 184 -0.66 -40.89 0.78
CA THR A 184 0.11 -42.07 0.37
C THR A 184 -0.78 -43.23 -0.11
N GLY A 185 -0.60 -43.64 -1.37
CA GLY A 185 -1.21 -44.82 -1.98
C GLY A 185 -2.54 -44.57 -2.72
N SER A 186 -2.79 -45.36 -3.77
CA SER A 186 -3.94 -45.20 -4.68
C SER A 186 -5.30 -45.50 -4.04
N VAL A 187 -5.38 -46.54 -3.20
CA VAL A 187 -6.62 -47.08 -2.59
C VAL A 187 -7.47 -46.00 -1.91
N LYS A 188 -6.83 -44.95 -1.37
CA LYS A 188 -7.49 -43.90 -0.59
C LYS A 188 -8.10 -42.80 -1.47
N LYS A 189 -7.63 -42.64 -2.71
CA LYS A 189 -8.35 -41.86 -3.73
C LYS A 189 -9.74 -42.48 -3.97
N THR A 190 -9.80 -43.79 -4.12
CA THR A 190 -11.05 -44.55 -4.34
C THR A 190 -12.03 -44.39 -3.17
N GLN A 191 -11.54 -44.30 -1.93
CA GLN A 191 -12.39 -44.04 -0.75
C GLN A 191 -13.03 -42.64 -0.78
N ILE A 192 -12.26 -41.60 -1.12
CA ILE A 192 -12.76 -40.22 -1.24
C ILE A 192 -13.75 -40.10 -2.41
N ILE A 193 -13.42 -40.68 -3.57
CA ILE A 193 -14.32 -40.72 -4.74
C ILE A 193 -15.64 -41.42 -4.39
N ARG A 194 -15.59 -42.59 -3.73
CA ARG A 194 -16.78 -43.33 -3.32
C ARG A 194 -17.68 -42.50 -2.41
N ILE A 195 -17.14 -41.93 -1.33
CA ILE A 195 -17.91 -41.11 -0.39
C ILE A 195 -18.46 -39.84 -1.06
N GLY A 196 -17.71 -39.22 -1.98
CA GLY A 196 -18.21 -38.12 -2.81
C GLY A 196 -19.44 -38.52 -3.64
N ILE A 197 -19.37 -39.65 -4.37
CA ILE A 197 -20.48 -40.14 -5.20
C ILE A 197 -21.70 -40.50 -4.33
N GLU A 198 -21.52 -41.24 -3.23
CA GLU A 198 -22.58 -41.62 -2.28
C GLU A 198 -23.25 -40.38 -1.64
N LYS A 199 -22.48 -39.33 -1.36
CA LYS A 199 -22.98 -38.04 -0.85
C LYS A 199 -23.85 -37.29 -1.85
N GLY A 200 -23.66 -37.51 -3.15
CA GLY A 200 -24.43 -36.90 -4.23
C GLY A 200 -25.68 -37.68 -4.64
N ASP A 201 -26.12 -38.69 -3.90
CA ASP A 201 -27.34 -39.44 -4.25
C ASP A 201 -28.61 -38.62 -3.96
N VAL A 202 -29.65 -38.82 -4.80
CA VAL A 202 -30.92 -38.07 -4.73
C VAL A 202 -31.71 -38.32 -3.43
N SER A 203 -31.34 -39.36 -2.68
CA SER A 203 -31.87 -39.67 -1.34
C SER A 203 -31.17 -38.91 -0.20
N GLN A 204 -30.01 -38.28 -0.45
CA GLN A 204 -29.26 -37.51 0.54
C GLN A 204 -29.81 -36.09 0.69
N GLY A 205 -29.60 -35.47 1.85
CA GLY A 205 -29.92 -34.06 2.07
C GLY A 205 -29.05 -33.12 1.23
N ALA A 206 -29.54 -31.92 0.91
CA ALA A 206 -28.82 -30.98 0.05
C ALA A 206 -27.42 -30.59 0.59
N GLY A 207 -27.19 -30.59 1.90
CA GLY A 207 -25.84 -30.41 2.49
C GLY A 207 -24.86 -31.52 2.11
N SER A 208 -25.32 -32.78 2.06
CA SER A 208 -24.54 -33.89 1.49
C SER A 208 -24.28 -33.72 0.00
N ARG A 209 -25.26 -33.23 -0.77
CA ARG A 209 -25.09 -33.02 -2.22
C ARG A 209 -24.12 -31.86 -2.51
N LEU A 210 -24.10 -30.80 -1.69
CA LEU A 210 -23.04 -29.77 -1.67
C LEU A 210 -21.66 -30.35 -1.37
N ILE A 211 -21.54 -31.23 -0.37
CA ILE A 211 -20.29 -31.95 -0.05
C ILE A 211 -19.79 -32.72 -1.28
N CYS A 212 -20.67 -33.43 -1.99
CA CYS A 212 -20.34 -34.10 -3.26
C CYS A 212 -19.79 -33.12 -4.30
N CYS A 213 -20.49 -32.02 -4.58
CA CYS A 213 -20.03 -31.01 -5.54
C CYS A 213 -18.59 -30.56 -5.26
N LEU A 214 -18.32 -30.21 -4.00
CA LEU A 214 -17.01 -29.70 -3.56
C LEU A 214 -15.91 -30.78 -3.58
N ILE A 215 -16.21 -32.01 -3.16
CA ILE A 215 -15.23 -33.12 -3.18
C ILE A 215 -14.89 -33.52 -4.62
N LEU A 216 -15.89 -33.68 -5.50
CA LEU A 216 -15.66 -34.03 -6.90
C LEU A 216 -14.92 -32.90 -7.64
N GLY A 217 -15.25 -31.64 -7.36
CA GLY A 217 -14.53 -30.47 -7.87
C GLY A 217 -13.04 -30.52 -7.52
N VAL A 218 -12.70 -30.64 -6.23
CA VAL A 218 -11.31 -30.71 -5.78
C VAL A 218 -10.58 -31.93 -6.32
N LEU A 219 -11.22 -33.11 -6.39
CA LEU A 219 -10.64 -34.30 -7.02
C LEU A 219 -10.30 -34.05 -8.50
N THR A 220 -11.19 -33.38 -9.24
CA THR A 220 -10.99 -33.02 -10.65
C THR A 220 -9.80 -32.07 -10.82
N ALA A 221 -9.70 -31.02 -10.00
CA ALA A 221 -8.57 -30.08 -10.03
C ALA A 221 -7.23 -30.69 -9.58
N SER A 222 -7.26 -31.72 -8.75
CA SER A 222 -6.04 -32.26 -8.11
C SER A 222 -5.05 -32.93 -9.07
N ASN A 223 -5.43 -33.13 -10.34
CA ASN A 223 -4.66 -33.90 -11.35
C ASN A 223 -4.30 -35.33 -10.89
N LEU A 224 -5.07 -35.89 -9.94
CA LEU A 224 -4.86 -37.24 -9.39
C LEU A 224 -5.52 -38.35 -10.21
N LEU A 225 -6.26 -38.00 -11.27
CA LEU A 225 -7.07 -38.85 -12.14
C LEU A 225 -6.83 -38.44 -13.60
N SER A 226 -6.99 -39.36 -14.54
CA SER A 226 -6.98 -39.04 -15.98
C SER A 226 -8.35 -38.55 -16.47
N GLU A 227 -8.39 -37.94 -17.66
CA GLU A 227 -9.61 -37.62 -18.42
C GLU A 227 -10.58 -38.81 -18.48
N GLN A 228 -10.04 -40.03 -18.73
CA GLN A 228 -10.82 -41.26 -18.83
C GLN A 228 -11.38 -41.73 -17.49
N ASP A 229 -10.62 -41.55 -16.39
CA ASP A 229 -11.09 -41.84 -15.04
C ASP A 229 -12.22 -40.88 -14.63
N ILE A 230 -12.09 -39.59 -14.94
CA ILE A 230 -13.08 -38.56 -14.59
C ILE A 230 -14.39 -38.80 -15.35
N ASP A 231 -14.31 -39.06 -16.66
CA ASP A 231 -15.49 -39.38 -17.47
C ASP A 231 -16.17 -40.68 -17.02
N GLY A 232 -15.37 -41.73 -16.79
CA GLY A 232 -15.87 -43.06 -16.41
C GLY A 232 -16.39 -43.19 -14.98
N LEU A 233 -15.90 -42.39 -14.02
CA LEU A 233 -16.26 -42.51 -12.60
C LEU A 233 -17.36 -41.56 -12.16
N PHE A 234 -17.36 -40.29 -12.58
CA PHE A 234 -18.29 -39.30 -12.00
C PHE A 234 -18.69 -38.10 -12.88
N PHE A 235 -18.24 -37.96 -14.13
CA PHE A 235 -18.69 -36.86 -15.00
C PHE A 235 -20.23 -36.77 -15.09
N GLN A 236 -20.91 -37.90 -15.32
CA GLN A 236 -22.38 -37.94 -15.36
C GLN A 236 -23.04 -37.59 -14.00
N LYS A 237 -22.37 -37.89 -12.88
CA LYS A 237 -22.82 -37.49 -11.54
C LYS A 237 -22.74 -35.99 -11.34
N MET A 238 -21.71 -35.33 -11.90
CA MET A 238 -21.58 -33.88 -11.89
C MET A 238 -22.62 -33.21 -12.80
N MET A 239 -22.87 -33.72 -14.02
CA MET A 239 -23.95 -33.22 -14.88
C MET A 239 -25.33 -33.32 -14.18
N ALA A 240 -25.64 -34.46 -13.57
CA ALA A 240 -26.90 -34.64 -12.84
C ALA A 240 -27.10 -33.67 -11.65
N LEU A 241 -26.02 -33.12 -11.08
CA LEU A 241 -26.06 -32.13 -10.00
C LEU A 241 -26.22 -30.68 -10.49
N CYS A 242 -26.14 -30.43 -11.80
CA CYS A 242 -26.62 -29.19 -12.43
C CYS A 242 -28.16 -29.12 -12.45
N GLN A 243 -28.82 -30.27 -12.47
CA GLN A 243 -30.28 -30.44 -12.48
C GLN A 243 -30.85 -30.76 -11.07
N ASP A 244 -30.14 -30.34 -10.03
CA ASP A 244 -30.50 -30.63 -8.64
C ASP A 244 -31.70 -29.79 -8.15
N THR A 245 -32.58 -30.38 -7.32
CA THR A 245 -33.75 -29.67 -6.77
C THR A 245 -33.40 -28.52 -5.82
N ASP A 246 -32.15 -28.38 -5.40
CA ASP A 246 -31.67 -27.33 -4.51
C ASP A 246 -30.76 -26.33 -5.26
N ALA A 247 -31.17 -25.05 -5.25
CA ALA A 247 -30.48 -23.97 -5.96
C ALA A 247 -29.03 -23.77 -5.53
N GLU A 248 -28.68 -24.07 -4.27
CA GLU A 248 -27.31 -23.95 -3.79
C GLU A 248 -26.42 -25.09 -4.32
N VAL A 249 -26.99 -26.29 -4.48
CA VAL A 249 -26.30 -27.43 -5.11
C VAL A 249 -26.02 -27.12 -6.58
N ARG A 250 -27.02 -26.63 -7.33
CA ARG A 250 -26.86 -26.21 -8.74
C ARG A 250 -25.82 -25.11 -8.89
N LYS A 251 -25.91 -24.04 -8.10
CA LYS A 251 -24.92 -22.94 -8.04
C LYS A 251 -23.52 -23.44 -7.71
N CYS A 252 -23.39 -24.37 -6.75
CA CYS A 252 -22.10 -24.96 -6.39
C CYS A 252 -21.52 -25.78 -7.53
N MET A 253 -22.30 -26.68 -8.13
CA MET A 253 -21.87 -27.51 -9.26
C MET A 253 -21.53 -26.67 -10.50
N CYS A 254 -22.33 -25.64 -10.80
CA CYS A 254 -22.08 -24.68 -11.88
C CYS A 254 -20.67 -24.10 -11.81
N MET A 255 -20.19 -23.70 -10.62
CA MET A 255 -18.81 -23.23 -10.42
C MET A 255 -17.76 -24.32 -10.71
N GLN A 256 -18.05 -25.57 -10.38
CA GLN A 256 -17.14 -26.70 -10.64
C GLN A 256 -17.04 -27.07 -12.13
N LEU A 257 -17.99 -26.64 -12.97
CA LEU A 257 -17.96 -26.89 -14.41
C LEU A 257 -16.74 -26.26 -15.11
N ASP A 258 -16.17 -25.18 -14.58
CA ASP A 258 -14.92 -24.59 -15.11
C ASP A 258 -13.75 -25.58 -15.01
N THR A 259 -13.56 -26.13 -13.81
CA THR A 259 -12.54 -27.17 -13.54
C THR A 259 -12.83 -28.45 -14.33
N LEU A 260 -14.10 -28.88 -14.39
CA LEU A 260 -14.50 -30.10 -15.08
C LEU A 260 -14.27 -30.01 -16.59
N ALA A 261 -14.67 -28.91 -17.24
CA ALA A 261 -14.46 -28.71 -18.67
C ALA A 261 -12.98 -28.79 -19.05
N ARG A 262 -12.09 -28.21 -18.24
CA ARG A 262 -10.63 -28.25 -18.47
C ARG A 262 -10.05 -29.66 -18.27
N ALA A 263 -10.61 -30.45 -17.37
CA ALA A 263 -10.17 -31.82 -17.09
C ALA A 263 -10.69 -32.89 -18.07
N VAL A 264 -11.87 -32.68 -18.70
CA VAL A 264 -12.41 -33.58 -19.74
C VAL A 264 -12.13 -33.13 -21.18
N GLY A 265 -11.42 -32.01 -21.36
CA GLY A 265 -11.03 -31.48 -22.65
C GLY A 265 -12.18 -30.89 -23.48
N GLN A 266 -11.81 -30.11 -24.51
CA GLN A 266 -12.75 -29.32 -25.31
C GLN A 266 -13.84 -30.18 -25.98
N ALA A 267 -13.50 -31.36 -26.51
CA ALA A 267 -14.46 -32.18 -27.27
C ALA A 267 -15.65 -32.65 -26.41
N LYS A 268 -15.38 -33.11 -25.19
CA LYS A 268 -16.43 -33.54 -24.24
C LYS A 268 -17.12 -32.32 -23.61
N ALA A 269 -16.38 -31.26 -23.31
CA ALA A 269 -16.95 -30.02 -22.78
C ALA A 269 -17.96 -29.38 -23.76
N CYS A 270 -17.62 -29.22 -25.04
CA CYS A 270 -18.50 -28.65 -26.06
C CYS A 270 -19.77 -29.49 -26.31
N SER A 271 -19.66 -30.82 -26.22
CA SER A 271 -20.74 -31.75 -26.59
C SER A 271 -21.66 -32.17 -25.43
N SER A 272 -21.23 -32.01 -24.17
CA SER A 272 -22.02 -32.42 -23.00
C SER A 272 -22.16 -31.35 -21.90
N LEU A 273 -21.14 -30.52 -21.69
CA LEU A 273 -21.13 -29.54 -20.58
C LEU A 273 -21.62 -28.14 -21.01
N LEU A 274 -21.30 -27.71 -22.23
CA LEU A 274 -21.74 -26.41 -22.75
C LEU A 274 -23.28 -26.28 -22.85
N PRO A 275 -24.05 -27.30 -23.29
CA PRO A 275 -25.51 -27.21 -23.28
C PRO A 275 -26.06 -27.00 -21.86
N GLU A 276 -25.61 -27.79 -20.89
CA GLU A 276 -25.97 -27.68 -19.47
C GLU A 276 -25.64 -26.29 -18.89
N LEU A 277 -24.46 -25.76 -19.22
CA LEU A 277 -24.02 -24.44 -18.77
C LEU A 277 -24.83 -23.29 -19.40
N LEU A 278 -25.38 -23.47 -20.60
CA LEU A 278 -26.32 -22.52 -21.23
C LEU A 278 -27.73 -22.65 -20.65
N GLU A 279 -28.14 -23.84 -20.21
CA GLU A 279 -29.40 -24.04 -19.48
C GLU A 279 -29.36 -23.37 -18.09
N LEU A 280 -28.24 -23.45 -17.37
CA LEU A 280 -28.00 -22.77 -16.09
C LEU A 280 -27.98 -21.23 -16.18
N LEU A 281 -27.92 -20.62 -17.38
CA LEU A 281 -28.22 -19.19 -17.55
C LEU A 281 -29.73 -18.89 -17.51
N GLN A 282 -30.55 -19.86 -17.89
CA GLN A 282 -32.01 -19.75 -18.03
C GLN A 282 -32.77 -20.37 -16.84
N ASP A 283 -32.06 -20.56 -15.72
CA ASP A 283 -32.54 -21.08 -14.43
C ASP A 283 -33.83 -20.40 -13.90
N GLU A 284 -34.37 -20.86 -12.79
CA GLU A 284 -35.38 -20.11 -12.02
C GLU A 284 -34.74 -19.15 -10.99
N GLU A 285 -33.55 -19.47 -10.49
CA GLU A 285 -32.89 -18.80 -9.37
C GLU A 285 -31.75 -17.87 -9.82
N GLU A 286 -31.90 -16.57 -9.55
CA GLU A 286 -30.96 -15.52 -9.98
C GLU A 286 -29.51 -15.80 -9.56
N GLN A 287 -29.30 -16.39 -8.37
CA GLN A 287 -27.98 -16.73 -7.87
C GLN A 287 -27.27 -17.84 -8.64
N VAL A 288 -28.01 -18.71 -9.33
CA VAL A 288 -27.43 -19.73 -10.23
C VAL A 288 -27.02 -19.06 -11.55
N LYS A 289 -27.89 -18.21 -12.12
CA LYS A 289 -27.62 -17.44 -13.35
C LYS A 289 -26.35 -16.58 -13.24
N VAL A 290 -26.17 -15.92 -12.09
CA VAL A 290 -24.96 -15.13 -11.82
C VAL A 290 -23.70 -16.01 -11.80
N MET A 291 -23.79 -17.27 -11.32
CA MET A 291 -22.67 -18.21 -11.38
C MET A 291 -22.46 -18.76 -12.80
N ALA A 292 -23.52 -19.07 -13.54
CA ALA A 292 -23.43 -19.53 -14.93
C ALA A 292 -22.78 -18.47 -15.83
N PHE A 293 -23.17 -17.19 -15.69
CA PHE A 293 -22.54 -16.08 -16.40
C PHE A 293 -21.04 -15.94 -16.07
N ARG A 294 -20.66 -16.07 -14.79
CA ARG A 294 -19.24 -16.06 -14.36
C ARG A 294 -18.45 -17.25 -14.93
N THR A 295 -19.04 -18.43 -14.90
CA THR A 295 -18.45 -19.68 -15.40
C THR A 295 -18.25 -19.62 -16.91
N ILE A 296 -19.24 -19.12 -17.66
CA ILE A 296 -19.12 -18.87 -19.11
C ILE A 296 -18.02 -17.86 -19.41
N LEU A 297 -17.92 -16.74 -18.68
CA LEU A 297 -16.84 -15.77 -18.85
C LEU A 297 -15.44 -16.37 -18.55
N SER A 298 -15.37 -17.28 -17.57
CA SER A 298 -14.13 -17.97 -17.19
C SER A 298 -13.72 -19.04 -18.22
N LEU A 299 -14.68 -19.78 -18.79
CA LEU A 299 -14.48 -20.77 -19.85
C LEU A 299 -14.48 -20.19 -21.27
N TYR A 300 -14.79 -18.90 -21.47
CA TYR A 300 -14.98 -18.33 -22.81
C TYR A 300 -13.77 -18.58 -23.72
N ASP A 301 -12.55 -18.31 -23.26
CA ASP A 301 -11.31 -18.56 -24.01
C ASP A 301 -10.90 -20.04 -24.11
N PHE A 302 -11.47 -20.91 -23.27
CA PHE A 302 -11.30 -22.36 -23.38
C PHE A 302 -12.11 -22.97 -24.52
N PHE A 303 -13.29 -22.42 -24.85
CA PHE A 303 -14.11 -22.94 -25.95
C PHE A 303 -13.56 -22.57 -27.35
N PRO A 304 -13.64 -23.45 -28.36
CA PRO A 304 -13.18 -23.13 -29.71
C PRO A 304 -14.05 -22.05 -30.38
N LYS A 305 -13.49 -21.35 -31.38
CA LYS A 305 -14.13 -20.16 -31.98
C LYS A 305 -15.52 -20.43 -32.56
N LYS A 306 -15.78 -21.66 -33.02
CA LYS A 306 -17.09 -22.06 -33.56
C LYS A 306 -18.16 -21.99 -32.48
N GLU A 307 -17.98 -22.70 -31.38
CA GLU A 307 -18.93 -22.77 -30.27
C GLU A 307 -19.12 -21.41 -29.58
N ARG A 308 -18.05 -20.60 -29.50
CA ARG A 308 -18.16 -19.22 -29.05
C ARG A 308 -19.07 -18.38 -29.95
N ALA A 309 -18.92 -18.48 -31.26
CA ALA A 309 -19.71 -17.69 -32.22
C ALA A 309 -21.15 -18.19 -32.40
N GLU A 310 -21.36 -19.51 -32.45
CA GLU A 310 -22.66 -20.13 -32.76
C GLU A 310 -23.56 -20.33 -31.53
N ALA A 311 -23.00 -20.57 -30.33
CA ALA A 311 -23.77 -20.90 -29.13
C ALA A 311 -23.65 -19.84 -28.01
N ILE A 312 -22.43 -19.37 -27.71
CA ILE A 312 -22.22 -18.50 -26.53
C ILE A 312 -22.52 -17.02 -26.84
N MET A 313 -22.02 -16.49 -27.97
CA MET A 313 -22.16 -15.07 -28.30
C MET A 313 -23.59 -14.59 -28.50
N PRO A 314 -24.55 -15.35 -29.09
CA PRO A 314 -25.94 -14.91 -29.18
C PRO A 314 -26.54 -14.63 -27.80
N VAL A 315 -26.36 -15.56 -26.85
CA VAL A 315 -26.88 -15.44 -25.47
C VAL A 315 -26.18 -14.30 -24.71
N LEU A 316 -24.86 -14.14 -24.88
CA LEU A 316 -24.16 -12.99 -24.32
C LEU A 316 -24.61 -11.65 -24.94
N ALA A 317 -24.91 -11.59 -26.23
CA ALA A 317 -25.37 -10.37 -26.87
C ALA A 317 -26.76 -9.95 -26.36
N GLU A 318 -27.71 -10.89 -26.23
CA GLU A 318 -29.04 -10.68 -25.66
C GLU A 318 -28.96 -10.15 -24.21
N ILE A 319 -28.18 -10.82 -23.36
CA ILE A 319 -27.93 -10.42 -21.96
C ILE A 319 -27.31 -9.02 -21.87
N ILE A 320 -26.46 -8.63 -22.82
CA ILE A 320 -25.78 -7.33 -22.81
C ILE A 320 -26.66 -6.21 -23.39
N GLU A 321 -27.56 -6.50 -24.32
CA GLU A 321 -28.50 -5.53 -24.87
C GLU A 321 -29.52 -5.06 -23.82
N SER A 322 -30.07 -6.03 -23.06
CA SER A 322 -31.04 -5.80 -21.99
C SER A 322 -30.65 -6.53 -20.68
N PRO A 323 -29.63 -6.04 -19.93
CA PRO A 323 -29.19 -6.67 -18.70
C PRO A 323 -30.29 -6.78 -17.65
N PRO A 324 -30.61 -7.98 -17.14
CA PRO A 324 -31.60 -8.15 -16.08
C PRO A 324 -31.06 -7.65 -14.74
N THR A 325 -31.95 -7.18 -13.87
CA THR A 325 -31.60 -6.43 -12.64
C THR A 325 -30.55 -7.14 -11.77
N TYR A 326 -30.70 -8.44 -11.53
CA TYR A 326 -29.77 -9.25 -10.73
C TYR A 326 -28.35 -9.30 -11.29
N LEU A 327 -28.19 -9.09 -12.60
CA LEU A 327 -26.91 -9.15 -13.29
C LEU A 327 -26.25 -7.77 -13.42
N ILE A 328 -26.94 -6.65 -13.16
CA ILE A 328 -26.38 -5.29 -13.35
C ILE A 328 -25.06 -5.10 -12.56
N ALA A 329 -25.02 -5.46 -11.27
CA ALA A 329 -23.81 -5.35 -10.45
C ALA A 329 -22.71 -6.38 -10.81
N PRO A 330 -23.00 -7.69 -10.98
CA PRO A 330 -22.03 -8.64 -11.53
C PRO A 330 -21.45 -8.22 -12.89
N LEU A 331 -22.29 -7.75 -13.82
CA LEU A 331 -21.89 -7.32 -15.15
C LEU A 331 -21.00 -6.08 -15.10
N ALA A 332 -21.39 -5.03 -14.37
CA ALA A 332 -20.57 -3.82 -14.23
C ALA A 332 -19.19 -4.12 -13.62
N SER A 333 -19.13 -5.08 -12.67
CA SER A 333 -17.88 -5.55 -12.07
C SER A 333 -17.00 -6.33 -13.05
N LEU A 334 -17.60 -7.19 -13.88
CA LEU A 334 -16.90 -8.09 -14.81
C LEU A 334 -16.68 -7.49 -16.20
N PHE A 335 -17.22 -6.30 -16.49
CA PHE A 335 -17.32 -5.76 -17.86
C PHE A 335 -15.97 -5.64 -18.55
N GLY A 336 -14.93 -5.19 -17.84
CA GLY A 336 -13.59 -5.05 -18.41
C GLY A 336 -12.97 -6.40 -18.77
N ARG A 337 -13.15 -7.43 -17.93
CA ARG A 337 -12.70 -8.81 -18.20
C ARG A 337 -13.42 -9.40 -19.41
N LEU A 338 -14.74 -9.21 -19.51
CA LEU A 338 -15.54 -9.63 -20.66
C LEU A 338 -15.13 -8.92 -21.95
N ALA A 339 -15.15 -7.58 -21.98
CA ALA A 339 -14.83 -6.81 -23.18
C ALA A 339 -13.38 -7.06 -23.65
N PHE A 340 -12.42 -7.17 -22.72
CA PHE A 340 -11.03 -7.43 -23.07
C PHE A 340 -10.79 -8.87 -23.57
N LYS A 341 -11.51 -9.87 -23.04
CA LYS A 341 -11.45 -11.25 -23.53
C LYS A 341 -12.02 -11.34 -24.96
N LEU A 342 -13.18 -10.72 -25.23
CA LEU A 342 -13.80 -10.63 -26.57
C LEU A 342 -12.91 -9.91 -27.59
N PHE A 343 -12.29 -8.79 -27.19
CA PHE A 343 -11.33 -8.05 -28.01
C PHE A 343 -10.11 -8.89 -28.37
N THR A 344 -9.49 -9.52 -27.37
CA THR A 344 -8.25 -10.30 -27.55
C THR A 344 -8.46 -11.52 -28.44
N LEU A 345 -9.64 -12.15 -28.37
CA LEU A 345 -10.01 -13.30 -29.21
C LEU A 345 -10.54 -12.93 -30.60
N SER A 346 -10.72 -11.62 -30.87
CA SER A 346 -11.29 -11.09 -32.12
C SER A 346 -12.69 -11.65 -32.43
N ASP A 347 -13.58 -11.64 -31.42
CA ASP A 347 -14.96 -12.11 -31.52
C ASP A 347 -16.01 -10.96 -31.54
N PHE A 348 -15.55 -9.70 -31.51
CA PHE A 348 -16.41 -8.53 -31.75
C PHE A 348 -16.76 -8.37 -33.24
N THR A 349 -18.06 -8.35 -33.54
CA THR A 349 -18.61 -7.78 -34.78
C THR A 349 -18.88 -6.27 -34.59
N PRO A 350 -19.13 -5.48 -35.65
CA PRO A 350 -19.55 -4.07 -35.51
C PRO A 350 -20.82 -3.91 -34.66
N ASP A 351 -21.77 -4.84 -34.80
CA ASP A 351 -23.03 -4.83 -34.07
C ASP A 351 -22.80 -5.17 -32.59
N HIS A 352 -22.04 -6.24 -32.28
CA HIS A 352 -21.65 -6.56 -30.90
C HIS A 352 -20.90 -5.38 -30.25
N THR A 353 -20.00 -4.73 -30.99
CA THR A 353 -19.28 -3.54 -30.51
C THR A 353 -20.24 -2.42 -30.11
N THR A 354 -21.29 -2.19 -30.91
CA THR A 354 -22.30 -1.15 -30.67
C THR A 354 -23.18 -1.49 -29.47
N THR A 355 -23.66 -2.74 -29.36
CA THR A 355 -24.46 -3.22 -28.23
C THR A 355 -23.68 -3.15 -26.91
N PHE A 356 -22.43 -3.61 -26.90
CA PHE A 356 -21.57 -3.57 -25.71
C PHE A 356 -21.20 -2.14 -25.29
N GLN A 357 -20.87 -1.25 -26.24
CA GLN A 357 -20.65 0.17 -25.92
C GLN A 357 -21.91 0.83 -25.34
N THR A 358 -23.09 0.52 -25.91
CA THR A 358 -24.38 1.02 -25.42
C THR A 358 -24.66 0.54 -23.99
N CYS A 359 -24.43 -0.75 -23.72
CA CYS A 359 -24.56 -1.32 -22.38
C CYS A 359 -23.60 -0.66 -21.37
N TYR A 360 -22.32 -0.55 -21.72
CA TYR A 360 -21.31 0.09 -20.87
C TYR A 360 -21.66 1.55 -20.56
N ASN A 361 -22.18 2.28 -21.54
CA ASN A 361 -22.64 3.65 -21.42
C ASN A 361 -23.84 3.78 -20.46
N LYS A 362 -24.84 2.88 -20.56
CA LYS A 362 -25.95 2.77 -19.59
C LYS A 362 -25.43 2.54 -18.16
N LEU A 363 -24.58 1.53 -17.95
CA LEU A 363 -24.03 1.17 -16.63
C LEU A 363 -23.21 2.32 -16.03
N SER A 364 -22.34 2.94 -16.82
CA SER A 364 -21.51 4.09 -16.42
C SER A 364 -22.32 5.33 -16.01
N ARG A 365 -23.61 5.38 -16.38
CA ARG A 365 -24.56 6.47 -16.06
C ARG A 365 -25.70 6.00 -15.13
N SER A 366 -25.55 4.85 -14.47
CA SER A 366 -26.48 4.34 -13.44
C SER A 366 -26.62 5.32 -12.27
N ASP A 367 -27.81 5.42 -11.65
CA ASP A 367 -28.01 6.19 -10.42
C ASP A 367 -27.20 5.61 -9.23
N ASP A 368 -27.01 4.30 -9.23
CA ASP A 368 -26.23 3.57 -8.22
C ASP A 368 -24.71 3.90 -8.33
N PRO A 369 -24.09 4.45 -7.26
CA PRO A 369 -22.67 4.81 -7.28
C PRO A 369 -21.74 3.60 -7.35
N ASP A 370 -22.12 2.43 -6.85
CA ASP A 370 -21.26 1.23 -6.84
C ASP A 370 -21.17 0.61 -8.24
N ILE A 371 -22.25 0.71 -9.03
CA ILE A 371 -22.23 0.40 -10.47
C ILE A 371 -21.28 1.34 -11.21
N ARG A 372 -21.36 2.66 -10.96
CA ARG A 372 -20.46 3.63 -11.60
C ARG A 372 -19.01 3.46 -11.15
N LEU A 373 -18.78 3.05 -9.91
CA LEU A 373 -17.45 2.71 -9.36
C LEU A 373 -16.85 1.49 -10.10
N ALA A 374 -17.64 0.44 -10.29
CA ALA A 374 -17.23 -0.74 -11.05
C ALA A 374 -16.92 -0.42 -12.52
N CYS A 375 -17.70 0.48 -13.15
CA CYS A 375 -17.37 0.98 -14.48
C CYS A 375 -16.11 1.87 -14.49
N ALA A 376 -15.93 2.78 -13.53
CA ALA A 376 -14.72 3.60 -13.45
C ALA A 376 -13.44 2.76 -13.30
N TYR A 377 -13.50 1.65 -12.55
CA TYR A 377 -12.41 0.67 -12.45
C TYR A 377 -12.15 -0.04 -13.79
N ASN A 378 -13.20 -0.45 -14.50
CA ASN A 378 -13.10 -1.15 -15.78
C ASN A 378 -12.80 -0.23 -16.99
N PHE A 379 -12.72 1.10 -16.81
CA PHE A 379 -12.56 2.04 -17.91
C PHE A 379 -11.28 1.87 -18.76
N PRO A 380 -10.08 1.58 -18.22
CA PRO A 380 -8.90 1.29 -19.04
C PRO A 380 -9.12 0.07 -19.95
N ALA A 381 -9.80 -0.97 -19.46
CA ALA A 381 -10.14 -2.15 -20.26
C ALA A 381 -11.16 -1.82 -21.37
N ALA A 382 -12.15 -0.96 -21.10
CA ALA A 382 -13.07 -0.45 -22.12
C ALA A 382 -12.34 0.37 -23.21
N VAL A 383 -11.45 1.30 -22.82
CA VAL A 383 -10.62 2.07 -23.77
C VAL A 383 -9.72 1.18 -24.61
N LYS A 384 -9.11 0.14 -24.02
CA LYS A 384 -8.29 -0.84 -24.73
C LYS A 384 -9.11 -1.66 -25.75
N SER A 385 -10.29 -2.10 -25.35
CA SER A 385 -11.16 -3.00 -26.14
C SER A 385 -11.91 -2.28 -27.26
N PHE A 386 -12.25 -1.00 -27.07
CA PHE A 386 -13.10 -0.23 -28.00
C PHE A 386 -12.37 0.93 -28.69
N GLY A 387 -11.28 1.46 -28.13
CA GLY A 387 -10.79 2.82 -28.41
C GLY A 387 -9.34 2.97 -28.85
N ALA A 388 -8.56 1.88 -28.95
CA ALA A 388 -7.13 1.95 -29.25
C ALA A 388 -6.83 2.66 -30.59
N GLY A 389 -7.59 2.39 -31.65
CA GLY A 389 -7.44 3.04 -32.96
C GLY A 389 -8.13 4.42 -33.07
N GLN A 390 -9.32 4.56 -32.50
CA GLN A 390 -10.08 5.82 -32.45
C GLN A 390 -10.72 5.97 -31.08
N TYR A 391 -10.33 7.00 -30.32
CA TYR A 391 -10.98 7.31 -29.05
C TYR A 391 -12.27 8.08 -29.36
N SER A 392 -13.42 7.43 -29.12
CA SER A 392 -14.72 7.99 -29.48
C SER A 392 -15.13 9.13 -28.56
N SER A 393 -16.02 10.01 -29.03
CA SER A 393 -16.60 11.06 -28.20
C SER A 393 -17.32 10.48 -26.97
N GLN A 394 -17.93 9.30 -27.11
CA GLN A 394 -18.60 8.61 -26.00
C GLN A 394 -17.62 8.20 -24.89
N LEU A 395 -16.42 7.72 -25.24
CA LEU A 395 -15.39 7.41 -24.23
C LEU A 395 -14.87 8.68 -23.55
N ASP A 396 -14.74 9.78 -24.29
CA ASP A 396 -14.35 11.07 -23.70
C ASP A 396 -15.43 11.64 -22.76
N GLU A 397 -16.70 11.58 -23.15
CA GLU A 397 -17.83 11.93 -22.30
C GLU A 397 -17.86 11.10 -21.01
N LEU A 398 -17.59 9.78 -21.08
CA LEU A 398 -17.55 8.91 -19.91
C LEU A 398 -16.36 9.25 -19.00
N LEU A 399 -15.18 9.54 -19.56
CA LEU A 399 -14.03 10.01 -18.78
C LEU A 399 -14.35 11.36 -18.09
N GLN A 400 -14.99 12.28 -18.80
CA GLN A 400 -15.44 13.56 -18.24
C GLN A 400 -16.52 13.37 -17.15
N ALA A 401 -17.43 12.41 -17.31
CA ALA A 401 -18.46 12.09 -16.31
C ALA A 401 -17.85 11.49 -15.04
N PHE A 402 -17.01 10.45 -15.14
CA PHE A 402 -16.36 9.83 -13.97
C PHE A 402 -15.45 10.81 -13.22
N THR A 403 -14.75 11.70 -13.93
CA THR A 403 -13.90 12.74 -13.30
C THR A 403 -14.70 13.90 -12.69
N GLN A 404 -16.02 13.92 -12.86
CA GLN A 404 -16.95 14.89 -12.26
C GLN A 404 -18.07 14.18 -11.46
N ASP A 405 -17.89 12.91 -11.09
CA ASP A 405 -18.92 12.13 -10.40
C ASP A 405 -19.24 12.70 -9.00
N LYS A 406 -20.50 12.61 -8.58
CA LYS A 406 -20.95 13.01 -7.24
C LYS A 406 -20.30 12.16 -6.14
N ALA A 407 -19.92 10.92 -6.43
CA ALA A 407 -19.30 10.00 -5.49
C ALA A 407 -17.78 10.09 -5.55
N GLU A 408 -17.16 10.58 -4.47
CA GLU A 408 -15.69 10.65 -4.30
C GLU A 408 -14.95 9.33 -4.66
N PRO A 409 -15.43 8.12 -4.26
CA PRO A 409 -14.76 6.87 -4.64
C PRO A 409 -14.66 6.63 -6.15
N VAL A 410 -15.66 7.08 -6.93
CA VAL A 410 -15.67 6.97 -8.40
C VAL A 410 -14.60 7.88 -8.99
N ARG A 411 -14.51 9.13 -8.49
CA ARG A 411 -13.47 10.10 -8.88
C ARG A 411 -12.06 9.59 -8.54
N ILE A 412 -11.85 9.06 -7.33
CA ILE A 412 -10.57 8.46 -6.93
C ILE A 412 -10.20 7.28 -7.85
N THR A 413 -11.17 6.43 -8.19
CA THR A 413 -10.94 5.23 -9.02
C THR A 413 -10.53 5.58 -10.45
N ILE A 414 -11.28 6.47 -11.14
CA ILE A 414 -10.90 6.88 -12.49
C ILE A 414 -9.55 7.61 -12.53
N VAL A 415 -9.25 8.44 -11.51
CA VAL A 415 -7.96 9.11 -11.39
C VAL A 415 -6.82 8.12 -11.18
N SER A 416 -7.07 7.03 -10.45
CA SER A 416 -6.11 5.93 -10.29
C SER A 416 -5.78 5.28 -11.64
N GLY A 417 -6.80 4.93 -12.44
CA GLY A 417 -6.63 4.34 -13.77
C GLY A 417 -6.14 5.31 -14.86
N LEU A 418 -6.12 6.62 -14.61
CA LEU A 418 -5.88 7.66 -15.63
C LEU A 418 -4.52 7.53 -16.35
N HIS A 419 -3.50 7.00 -15.67
CA HIS A 419 -2.18 6.73 -16.24
C HIS A 419 -2.20 5.62 -17.31
N GLU A 420 -2.94 4.52 -17.08
CA GLU A 420 -3.17 3.47 -18.07
C GLU A 420 -3.95 4.00 -19.29
N VAL A 421 -4.97 4.84 -19.06
CA VAL A 421 -5.70 5.50 -20.14
C VAL A 421 -4.76 6.37 -20.98
N ALA A 422 -3.86 7.15 -20.36
CA ALA A 422 -2.86 7.96 -21.05
C ALA A 422 -1.88 7.10 -21.89
N GLN A 423 -1.49 5.93 -21.36
CA GLN A 423 -0.65 4.97 -22.08
C GLN A 423 -1.37 4.37 -23.30
N LEU A 424 -2.62 3.93 -23.14
CA LEU A 424 -3.45 3.35 -24.21
C LEU A 424 -3.78 4.36 -25.32
N LEU A 425 -3.99 5.62 -24.95
CA LEU A 425 -4.20 6.72 -25.90
C LEU A 425 -2.93 7.08 -26.68
N GLY A 426 -1.76 6.96 -26.06
CA GLY A 426 -0.50 7.50 -26.59
C GLY A 426 -0.43 9.03 -26.48
N PRO A 427 0.77 9.63 -26.56
CA PRO A 427 0.99 10.99 -26.09
C PRO A 427 0.14 12.07 -26.76
N GLN A 428 -0.10 11.99 -28.06
CA GLN A 428 -0.86 13.01 -28.81
C GLN A 428 -2.33 13.07 -28.36
N ARG A 429 -2.94 11.92 -28.06
CA ARG A 429 -4.32 11.86 -27.54
C ARG A 429 -4.37 12.14 -26.03
N ALA A 430 -3.40 11.65 -25.25
CA ALA A 430 -3.29 12.00 -23.84
C ALA A 430 -3.13 13.53 -23.63
N GLN A 431 -2.35 14.21 -24.49
CA GLN A 431 -2.23 15.66 -24.51
C GLN A 431 -3.54 16.38 -24.89
N ARG A 432 -4.32 15.83 -25.82
CA ARG A 432 -5.60 16.40 -26.24
C ARG A 432 -6.70 16.28 -25.18
N TYR A 433 -6.86 15.10 -24.59
CA TYR A 433 -7.99 14.78 -23.71
C TYR A 433 -7.62 14.89 -22.22
N ILE A 434 -6.53 14.26 -21.79
CA ILE A 434 -6.19 14.14 -20.35
C ILE A 434 -5.51 15.39 -19.79
N LYS A 435 -4.69 16.11 -20.56
CA LYS A 435 -3.92 17.28 -20.06
C LYS A 435 -4.82 18.43 -19.55
N ALA A 436 -6.03 18.59 -20.09
CA ALA A 436 -7.00 19.55 -19.60
C ALA A 436 -7.75 19.03 -18.36
N ILE A 437 -8.12 17.74 -18.37
CA ILE A 437 -8.81 17.05 -17.26
C ILE A 437 -7.93 17.04 -16.00
N SER A 438 -6.63 16.77 -16.10
CA SER A 438 -5.70 16.81 -14.96
C SER A 438 -5.64 18.21 -14.31
N LEU A 439 -5.60 19.29 -15.11
CA LEU A 439 -5.62 20.67 -14.59
C LEU A 439 -6.94 21.07 -13.92
N ASN A 440 -8.02 20.31 -14.12
CA ASN A 440 -9.29 20.50 -13.42
C ASN A 440 -9.37 19.62 -12.16
N LEU A 441 -8.91 18.38 -12.23
CA LEU A 441 -8.77 17.48 -11.07
C LEU A 441 -7.82 18.03 -9.99
N PHE A 442 -6.79 18.81 -10.37
CA PHE A 442 -5.98 19.59 -9.41
C PHE A 442 -6.75 20.68 -8.65
N LYS A 443 -8.05 20.87 -8.95
CA LYS A 443 -8.98 21.80 -8.31
C LYS A 443 -10.24 21.09 -7.78
N ASP A 444 -10.21 19.75 -7.71
CA ASP A 444 -11.31 18.96 -7.13
C ASP A 444 -11.56 19.38 -5.67
N GLU A 445 -12.82 19.37 -5.24
CA GLU A 445 -13.23 19.64 -3.85
C GLU A 445 -12.59 18.67 -2.84
N SER A 446 -12.26 17.45 -3.27
CA SER A 446 -11.64 16.42 -2.46
C SER A 446 -10.11 16.52 -2.52
N ALA A 447 -9.51 16.72 -1.35
CA ALA A 447 -8.08 16.52 -1.17
C ALA A 447 -7.65 15.07 -1.51
N ALA A 448 -8.49 14.06 -1.31
CA ALA A 448 -8.13 12.68 -1.65
C ALA A 448 -8.03 12.46 -3.17
N VAL A 449 -8.93 13.04 -3.97
CA VAL A 449 -8.85 13.01 -5.44
C VAL A 449 -7.61 13.75 -5.94
N GLN A 450 -7.32 14.96 -5.39
CA GLN A 450 -6.10 15.69 -5.71
C GLN A 450 -4.83 14.88 -5.36
N GLY A 451 -4.78 14.29 -4.16
CA GLY A 451 -3.68 13.46 -3.69
C GLY A 451 -3.44 12.24 -4.58
N GLN A 452 -4.50 11.58 -5.04
CA GLN A 452 -4.40 10.44 -5.95
C GLN A 452 -3.88 10.86 -7.33
N LEU A 453 -4.27 12.03 -7.86
CA LEU A 453 -3.69 12.54 -9.11
C LEU A 453 -2.19 12.85 -8.94
N ILE A 454 -1.78 13.46 -7.83
CA ILE A 454 -0.37 13.70 -7.51
C ILE A 454 0.40 12.37 -7.44
N ALA A 455 -0.22 11.33 -6.87
CA ALA A 455 0.36 9.98 -6.79
C ALA A 455 0.53 9.27 -8.14
N ARG A 456 -0.21 9.67 -9.18
CA ARG A 456 -0.10 9.15 -10.56
C ARG A 456 0.72 10.06 -11.50
N LEU A 457 1.19 11.21 -11.04
CA LEU A 457 1.97 12.15 -11.88
C LEU A 457 3.23 11.54 -12.51
N PRO A 458 4.08 10.75 -11.81
CA PRO A 458 5.28 10.17 -12.43
C PRO A 458 4.96 9.33 -13.67
N ASP A 459 3.85 8.58 -13.62
CA ASP A 459 3.38 7.72 -14.71
C ASP A 459 2.67 8.52 -15.82
N LEU A 460 1.98 9.62 -15.47
CA LEU A 460 1.29 10.49 -16.43
C LEU A 460 2.22 11.42 -17.22
N MET A 461 3.29 11.93 -16.59
CA MET A 461 4.14 12.97 -17.19
C MET A 461 4.75 12.61 -18.56
N PRO A 462 5.23 11.37 -18.82
CA PRO A 462 5.71 10.95 -20.14
C PRO A 462 4.66 11.05 -21.26
N HIS A 463 3.37 10.92 -20.92
CA HIS A 463 2.27 10.98 -21.88
C HIS A 463 1.73 12.40 -22.08
N LEU A 464 1.80 13.26 -21.05
CA LEU A 464 1.29 14.64 -21.10
C LEU A 464 2.33 15.68 -21.57
N CYS A 465 3.62 15.37 -21.45
CA CYS A 465 4.72 16.27 -21.80
C CYS A 465 5.73 15.63 -22.77
N THR A 466 5.38 15.59 -24.05
CA THR A 466 6.32 15.25 -25.14
C THR A 466 7.44 16.29 -25.30
N ALA A 467 8.58 15.86 -25.83
CA ALA A 467 9.78 16.70 -26.00
C ALA A 467 9.70 17.74 -27.15
N ALA A 468 8.50 18.16 -27.55
CA ALA A 468 8.28 19.11 -28.65
C ALA A 468 8.11 20.57 -28.17
N ASP A 469 7.67 20.77 -26.92
CA ASP A 469 7.30 22.08 -26.38
C ASP A 469 7.75 22.24 -24.91
N ASP A 470 9.03 22.57 -24.68
CA ASP A 470 9.57 22.74 -23.32
C ASP A 470 8.93 23.92 -22.55
N ASP A 471 8.47 24.98 -23.24
CA ASP A 471 7.72 26.08 -22.61
C ASP A 471 6.35 25.61 -22.07
N GLN A 472 5.61 24.83 -22.87
CA GLN A 472 4.32 24.29 -22.44
C GLN A 472 4.47 23.27 -21.32
N LYS A 473 5.53 22.46 -21.35
CA LYS A 473 5.91 21.54 -20.28
C LYS A 473 6.24 22.31 -19.00
N THR A 474 7.06 23.36 -19.11
CA THR A 474 7.44 24.21 -17.97
C THR A 474 6.22 24.85 -17.33
N ALA A 475 5.33 25.45 -18.12
CA ALA A 475 4.08 26.05 -17.63
C ALA A 475 3.12 25.03 -16.96
N TYR A 476 3.05 23.80 -17.50
CA TYR A 476 2.26 22.71 -16.93
C TYR A 476 2.83 22.18 -15.61
N VAL A 477 4.16 21.99 -15.53
CA VAL A 477 4.85 21.63 -14.27
C VAL A 477 4.70 22.74 -13.22
N ASP A 478 4.76 24.00 -13.63
CA ASP A 478 4.53 25.14 -12.75
C ASP A 478 3.10 25.19 -12.19
N ALA A 479 2.09 24.78 -12.98
CA ALA A 479 0.71 24.64 -12.52
C ALA A 479 0.56 23.47 -11.53
N ILE A 480 1.17 22.32 -11.82
CA ILE A 480 1.25 21.16 -10.91
C ILE A 480 1.87 21.55 -9.56
N LEU A 481 3.02 22.23 -9.55
CA LEU A 481 3.70 22.58 -8.30
C LEU A 481 2.90 23.59 -7.46
N LYS A 482 2.14 24.50 -8.11
CA LYS A 482 1.19 25.38 -7.42
C LYS A 482 0.02 24.59 -6.83
N ALA A 483 -0.50 23.59 -7.56
CA ALA A 483 -1.56 22.72 -7.07
C ALA A 483 -1.13 21.83 -5.89
N ILE A 484 0.08 21.25 -5.93
CA ILE A 484 0.62 20.44 -4.82
C ILE A 484 0.79 21.26 -3.54
N LEU A 485 1.29 22.50 -3.67
CA LEU A 485 1.41 23.42 -2.53
C LEU A 485 0.04 23.82 -1.97
N HIS A 486 -0.98 24.02 -2.83
CA HIS A 486 -2.35 24.25 -2.37
C HIS A 486 -2.97 23.01 -1.71
N HIS A 487 -2.82 21.84 -2.31
CA HIS A 487 -3.28 20.55 -1.80
C HIS A 487 -2.82 20.35 -0.35
N HIS A 488 -1.52 20.51 -0.07
CA HIS A 488 -0.96 20.44 1.29
C HIS A 488 -1.65 21.38 2.30
N THR A 489 -2.11 22.57 1.88
CA THR A 489 -2.85 23.49 2.77
C THR A 489 -4.29 23.05 3.08
N ILE A 490 -4.90 22.18 2.27
CA ILE A 490 -6.28 21.71 2.46
C ILE A 490 -6.40 20.28 3.02
N ILE A 491 -5.30 19.51 3.10
CA ILE A 491 -5.31 18.18 3.72
C ILE A 491 -5.80 18.26 5.18
N GLY A 492 -6.79 17.43 5.53
CA GLY A 492 -7.33 17.33 6.87
C GLY A 492 -6.29 16.91 7.92
N VAL A 493 -6.41 17.46 9.13
CA VAL A 493 -5.50 17.08 10.24
C VAL A 493 -5.60 15.57 10.50
N GLY A 494 -4.44 14.91 10.61
CA GLY A 494 -4.37 13.46 10.85
C GLY A 494 -4.46 12.57 9.60
N ARG A 495 -4.72 13.13 8.41
CA ARG A 495 -4.68 12.42 7.10
C ARG A 495 -3.24 12.13 6.64
N TRP A 496 -2.44 11.52 7.53
CA TRP A 496 -1.01 11.29 7.31
C TRP A 496 -0.73 10.26 6.20
N ARG A 497 -1.68 9.36 5.93
CA ARG A 497 -1.58 8.39 4.83
C ARG A 497 -1.63 9.08 3.47
N ASP A 498 -2.53 10.04 3.31
CA ASP A 498 -2.66 10.90 2.12
C ASP A 498 -1.36 11.71 1.89
N GLN A 499 -0.80 12.28 2.96
CA GLN A 499 0.50 12.97 2.90
C GLN A 499 1.65 12.04 2.51
N HIS A 500 1.67 10.81 3.02
CA HIS A 500 2.68 9.81 2.69
C HIS A 500 2.56 9.30 1.24
N LEU A 501 1.33 9.17 0.72
CA LEU A 501 1.05 8.85 -0.68
C LEU A 501 1.62 9.91 -1.62
N VAL A 502 1.39 11.19 -1.32
CA VAL A 502 1.96 12.33 -2.06
C VAL A 502 3.50 12.34 -1.99
N LEU A 503 4.08 12.14 -0.81
CA LEU A 503 5.54 12.10 -0.63
C LEU A 503 6.21 11.03 -1.50
N GLY A 504 5.64 9.82 -1.57
CA GLY A 504 6.19 8.73 -2.40
C GLY A 504 6.30 9.09 -3.88
N ALA A 505 5.39 9.90 -4.40
CA ALA A 505 5.45 10.41 -5.76
C ALA A 505 6.46 11.57 -5.93
N LEU A 506 6.58 12.48 -4.94
CA LEU A 506 7.54 13.60 -4.99
C LEU A 506 9.00 13.15 -5.17
N GLY A 507 9.36 11.95 -4.69
CA GLY A 507 10.68 11.35 -4.92
C GLY A 507 11.03 11.08 -6.39
N GLN A 508 10.06 11.05 -7.30
CA GLN A 508 10.26 10.80 -8.74
C GLN A 508 10.24 12.09 -9.59
N PHE A 509 9.95 13.25 -8.98
CA PHE A 509 9.85 14.53 -9.68
C PHE A 509 11.15 15.02 -10.37
N PRO A 510 12.38 14.62 -9.97
CA PRO A 510 13.59 14.96 -10.72
C PRO A 510 13.63 14.49 -12.19
N ALA A 511 12.76 13.55 -12.57
CA ALA A 511 12.60 13.13 -13.97
C ALA A 511 11.97 14.21 -14.88
N PHE A 512 11.23 15.18 -14.33
CA PHE A 512 10.48 16.16 -15.12
C PHE A 512 10.47 17.60 -14.58
N CYS A 513 10.82 17.84 -13.32
CA CYS A 513 11.00 19.19 -12.76
C CYS A 513 12.44 19.71 -12.99
N SER A 514 12.59 21.03 -13.15
CA SER A 514 13.91 21.65 -13.20
C SER A 514 14.61 21.66 -11.82
N PRO A 515 15.95 21.69 -11.76
CA PRO A 515 16.70 21.79 -10.50
C PRO A 515 16.30 22.98 -9.62
N THR A 516 15.89 24.09 -10.24
CA THR A 516 15.36 25.29 -9.55
C THR A 516 13.96 25.04 -8.99
N GLN A 517 13.03 24.46 -9.78
CA GLN A 517 11.69 24.09 -9.30
C GLN A 517 11.74 23.10 -8.12
N LEU A 518 12.64 22.11 -8.16
CA LEU A 518 12.86 21.20 -7.04
C LEU A 518 13.27 21.96 -5.77
N PHE A 519 14.26 22.86 -5.88
CA PHE A 519 14.80 23.61 -4.74
C PHE A 519 13.83 24.67 -4.19
N GLU A 520 13.09 25.38 -5.05
CA GLU A 520 12.20 26.47 -4.65
C GLU A 520 10.78 26.01 -4.25
N ARG A 521 10.33 24.84 -4.71
CA ARG A 521 8.95 24.35 -4.50
C ARG A 521 8.88 23.04 -3.72
N VAL A 522 9.71 22.06 -4.07
CA VAL A 522 9.63 20.71 -3.47
C VAL A 522 10.39 20.67 -2.14
N CYS A 523 11.66 21.08 -2.10
CA CYS A 523 12.47 21.06 -0.89
C CYS A 523 11.84 21.82 0.31
N PRO A 524 11.22 23.01 0.15
CA PRO A 524 10.58 23.72 1.27
C PRO A 524 9.39 22.96 1.86
N LEU A 525 8.57 22.34 1.01
CA LEU A 525 7.44 21.47 1.42
C LEU A 525 7.94 20.23 2.17
N LEU A 526 9.00 19.59 1.69
CA LEU A 526 9.61 18.45 2.37
C LEU A 526 10.14 18.83 3.77
N PHE A 527 10.83 19.98 3.88
CA PHE A 527 11.28 20.50 5.17
C PHE A 527 10.11 20.89 6.12
N GLU A 528 8.97 21.32 5.58
CA GLU A 528 7.77 21.57 6.38
C GLU A 528 7.17 20.25 6.91
N LEU A 529 7.06 19.24 6.05
CA LEU A 529 6.57 17.90 6.41
C LEU A 529 7.50 17.17 7.40
N MET A 530 8.83 17.35 7.29
CA MET A 530 9.80 16.90 8.30
C MET A 530 9.59 17.58 9.67
N ASN A 531 9.15 18.84 9.70
CA ASN A 531 8.99 19.60 10.93
C ASN A 531 7.59 19.45 11.57
N ALA A 532 6.53 19.27 10.76
CA ALA A 532 5.13 19.32 11.22
C ALA A 532 4.28 18.08 10.89
N GLY A 533 4.81 17.12 10.12
CA GLY A 533 4.12 15.86 9.81
C GLY A 533 4.08 14.89 10.99
N ALA A 534 3.25 13.85 10.89
CA ALA A 534 3.33 12.69 11.78
C ALA A 534 4.63 11.89 11.51
N ARG A 535 5.13 11.13 12.49
CA ARG A 535 6.44 10.43 12.38
C ARG A 535 6.68 9.65 11.06
N PRO A 536 5.71 8.90 10.49
CA PRO A 536 5.90 8.27 9.18
C PRO A 536 6.11 9.27 8.02
N VAL A 537 5.37 10.39 8.05
CA VAL A 537 5.48 11.49 7.09
C VAL A 537 6.81 12.25 7.26
N GLN A 538 7.29 12.43 8.50
CA GLN A 538 8.60 13.03 8.75
C GLN A 538 9.75 12.18 8.18
N LEU A 539 9.68 10.86 8.41
CA LEU A 539 10.64 9.87 7.89
C LEU A 539 10.68 9.89 6.36
N GLU A 540 9.52 9.73 5.72
CA GLU A 540 9.42 9.68 4.27
C GLU A 540 9.81 11.03 3.64
N ALA A 541 9.46 12.16 4.26
CA ALA A 541 9.92 13.48 3.81
C ALA A 541 11.44 13.66 3.89
N ALA A 542 12.09 13.11 4.93
CA ALA A 542 13.55 13.11 5.04
C ALA A 542 14.20 12.23 3.96
N ARG A 543 13.67 11.02 3.72
CA ARG A 543 14.12 10.11 2.66
C ARG A 543 14.00 10.74 1.27
N VAL A 544 12.85 11.34 0.98
CA VAL A 544 12.55 12.01 -0.29
C VAL A 544 13.41 13.26 -0.46
N LEU A 545 13.66 14.04 0.60
CA LEU A 545 14.56 15.19 0.54
C LEU A 545 15.99 14.79 0.18
N VAL A 546 16.53 13.72 0.78
CA VAL A 546 17.87 13.20 0.47
C VAL A 546 17.97 12.79 -1.01
N ALA A 547 16.97 12.06 -1.53
CA ALA A 547 16.94 11.64 -2.93
C ALA A 547 16.81 12.83 -3.91
N VAL A 548 15.85 13.73 -3.69
CA VAL A 548 15.63 14.92 -4.52
C VAL A 548 16.84 15.87 -4.48
N ASN A 549 17.59 15.89 -3.37
CA ASN A 549 18.82 16.67 -3.27
C ASN A 549 19.96 16.08 -4.09
N ARG A 550 20.12 14.76 -4.12
CA ARG A 550 21.12 14.06 -4.93
C ARG A 550 20.97 14.34 -6.42
N ASP A 551 19.73 14.33 -6.90
CA ASP A 551 19.42 14.55 -8.33
C ASP A 551 19.38 16.05 -8.72
N ASN A 552 19.55 16.97 -7.75
CA ASN A 552 19.58 18.41 -8.01
C ASN A 552 20.91 18.82 -8.67
N LYS A 553 20.86 19.17 -9.96
CA LYS A 553 22.05 19.45 -10.77
C LYS A 553 22.79 20.77 -10.43
N ILE A 554 22.28 21.58 -9.49
CA ILE A 554 22.88 22.85 -9.09
C ILE A 554 23.55 22.70 -7.72
N ALA A 555 24.88 22.77 -7.66
CA ALA A 555 25.65 22.60 -6.42
C ALA A 555 25.22 23.55 -5.29
N ALA A 556 24.97 24.83 -5.60
CA ALA A 556 24.49 25.80 -4.62
C ALA A 556 23.16 25.38 -3.95
N ASN A 557 22.24 24.74 -4.69
CA ASN A 557 20.99 24.22 -4.15
C ASN A 557 21.27 23.06 -3.18
N ARG A 558 22.15 22.13 -3.58
CA ARG A 558 22.55 20.98 -2.76
C ARG A 558 23.19 21.39 -1.44
N VAL A 559 24.13 22.32 -1.51
CA VAL A 559 24.83 22.88 -0.34
C VAL A 559 23.86 23.60 0.60
N ASN A 560 22.89 24.36 0.08
CA ASN A 560 21.86 25.01 0.91
C ASN A 560 20.98 24.00 1.65
N VAL A 561 20.61 22.87 1.04
CA VAL A 561 19.89 21.78 1.73
C VAL A 561 20.75 21.12 2.81
N LEU A 562 22.02 20.82 2.53
CA LEU A 562 22.97 20.27 3.51
C LEU A 562 23.18 21.20 4.72
N LEU A 563 23.40 22.49 4.48
CA LEU A 563 23.51 23.50 5.54
C LEU A 563 22.23 23.60 6.37
N ARG A 564 21.06 23.51 5.74
CA ARG A 564 19.77 23.52 6.45
C ARG A 564 19.57 22.26 7.30
N LEU A 565 19.94 21.08 6.81
CA LEU A 565 19.96 19.84 7.59
C LEU A 565 20.91 19.93 8.80
N ARG A 566 22.15 20.40 8.62
CA ARG A 566 23.09 20.66 9.73
C ARG A 566 22.49 21.62 10.77
N LYS A 567 21.90 22.72 10.32
CA LYS A 567 21.49 23.84 11.18
C LYS A 567 20.15 23.65 11.90
N GLU A 568 19.16 23.06 11.24
CA GLU A 568 17.81 22.90 11.80
C GLU A 568 17.58 21.51 12.40
N TYR A 569 18.31 20.49 11.92
CA TYR A 569 18.12 19.10 12.34
C TYR A 569 19.29 18.57 13.18
N ALA A 570 20.54 18.56 12.69
CA ALA A 570 21.69 18.08 13.49
C ALA A 570 21.93 18.94 14.74
N LEU A 571 21.98 20.26 14.56
CA LEU A 571 22.05 21.26 15.63
C LEU A 571 20.64 21.68 16.13
N GLY A 572 19.62 20.84 15.86
CA GLY A 572 18.23 21.10 16.21
C GLY A 572 18.00 21.18 17.72
N LYS A 573 17.18 22.13 18.18
CA LYS A 573 16.92 22.34 19.62
C LYS A 573 16.21 21.14 20.27
N SER A 574 15.33 20.49 19.52
CA SER A 574 14.53 19.37 20.01
C SER A 574 15.23 18.05 19.70
N TYR A 575 15.23 17.09 20.64
CA TYR A 575 15.87 15.80 20.44
C TYR A 575 15.37 15.09 19.17
N TRP A 576 14.06 15.15 18.88
CA TRP A 576 13.46 14.52 17.70
C TRP A 576 13.97 15.09 16.37
N GLN A 577 14.43 16.35 16.32
CA GLN A 577 15.04 16.94 15.13
C GLN A 577 16.41 16.30 14.87
N ARG A 578 17.18 16.04 15.93
CA ARG A 578 18.49 15.38 15.89
C ARG A 578 18.34 13.88 15.60
N THR A 579 17.32 13.24 16.18
CA THR A 579 16.88 11.87 15.83
C THR A 579 16.48 11.76 14.35
N LEU A 580 15.86 12.78 13.76
CA LEU A 580 15.50 12.83 12.33
C LEU A 580 16.69 13.16 11.42
N TYR A 581 17.70 13.91 11.90
CA TYR A 581 18.97 14.03 11.19
C TYR A 581 19.66 12.66 11.03
N LEU A 582 19.62 11.82 12.08
CA LEU A 582 20.14 10.45 12.00
C LEU A 582 19.36 9.57 11.01
N ASP A 583 18.04 9.73 10.87
CA ASP A 583 17.28 9.08 9.77
C ASP A 583 17.77 9.56 8.39
N ALA A 584 17.95 10.87 8.21
CA ALA A 584 18.46 11.44 6.97
C ALA A 584 19.90 10.96 6.66
N CYS A 585 20.72 10.70 7.67
CA CYS A 585 22.06 10.13 7.52
C CYS A 585 22.01 8.66 7.09
N ASP A 586 21.10 7.84 7.64
CA ASP A 586 20.93 6.46 7.19
C ASP A 586 20.46 6.40 5.71
N HIS A 587 19.49 7.24 5.35
CA HIS A 587 19.06 7.42 3.96
C HIS A 587 20.19 7.97 3.07
N ALA A 588 21.04 8.87 3.57
CA ALA A 588 22.19 9.37 2.80
C ALA A 588 23.25 8.28 2.57
N SER A 589 23.51 7.41 3.55
CA SER A 589 24.44 6.27 3.41
C SER A 589 23.98 5.24 2.37
N THR A 590 22.68 5.10 2.17
CA THR A 590 22.11 4.21 1.14
C THR A 590 22.02 4.90 -0.23
N CYS A 591 21.75 6.21 -0.28
CA CYS A 591 21.55 6.98 -1.51
C CYS A 591 22.86 7.44 -2.19
N TYR A 592 23.82 7.95 -1.42
CA TYR A 592 25.12 8.43 -1.88
C TYR A 592 26.23 7.39 -1.68
N SER A 593 27.43 7.63 -2.23
CA SER A 593 28.61 6.84 -1.90
C SER A 593 29.06 7.05 -0.45
N THR A 594 29.81 6.08 0.10
CA THR A 594 30.51 6.19 1.39
C THR A 594 31.30 7.50 1.46
N HIS A 595 32.02 7.85 0.39
CA HIS A 595 32.87 9.02 0.31
C HIS A 595 32.10 10.34 0.41
N TYR A 596 30.97 10.48 -0.31
CA TYR A 596 30.14 11.68 -0.26
C TYR A 596 29.35 11.76 1.07
N PHE A 597 28.86 10.63 1.58
CA PHE A 597 28.21 10.54 2.89
C PHE A 597 29.14 11.01 4.02
N ARG A 598 30.34 10.43 4.08
CA ARG A 598 31.43 10.79 5.00
C ARG A 598 31.71 12.29 5.01
N LEU A 599 31.87 12.90 3.83
CA LEU A 599 32.19 14.32 3.68
C LEU A 599 31.05 15.27 4.07
N ASN A 600 29.78 14.92 3.88
CA ASN A 600 28.68 15.89 3.96
C ASN A 600 27.67 15.64 5.09
N TYR A 601 27.60 14.41 5.62
CA TYR A 601 26.62 13.98 6.62
C TYR A 601 27.24 13.40 7.91
N LEU A 602 28.46 12.88 7.87
CA LEU A 602 28.98 12.08 8.98
C LEU A 602 29.49 12.91 10.16
N ASP A 603 30.24 14.00 9.94
CA ASP A 603 30.78 14.83 11.05
C ASP A 603 29.69 15.23 12.07
N PRO A 604 28.53 15.83 11.67
CA PRO A 604 27.50 16.25 12.63
C PRO A 604 26.68 15.09 13.18
N ALA A 605 26.81 13.88 12.63
CA ALA A 605 26.18 12.67 13.16
C ALA A 605 27.04 12.01 14.24
N ILE A 606 28.37 12.04 14.08
CA ILE A 606 29.34 11.64 15.13
C ILE A 606 29.24 12.56 16.34
N ASP A 607 28.98 13.85 16.15
CA ASP A 607 28.72 14.77 17.27
C ASP A 607 27.48 14.40 18.12
N LEU A 608 26.52 13.64 17.56
CA LEU A 608 25.33 13.18 18.30
C LEU A 608 25.57 11.93 19.17
N LEU A 609 26.76 11.35 19.12
CA LEU A 609 27.18 10.32 20.09
C LEU A 609 27.31 10.90 21.51
N ASP A 610 27.67 12.19 21.63
CA ASP A 610 27.80 12.92 22.89
C ASP A 610 26.56 13.76 23.23
N ASP A 611 25.40 13.48 22.61
CA ASP A 611 24.17 14.25 22.81
C ASP A 611 23.68 14.17 24.27
N PRO A 612 23.21 15.27 24.90
CA PRO A 612 22.68 15.22 26.27
C PRO A 612 21.45 14.30 26.45
N VAL A 613 20.72 13.97 25.38
CA VAL A 613 19.49 13.14 25.45
C VAL A 613 19.79 11.68 25.10
N PRO A 614 19.54 10.70 26.01
CA PRO A 614 19.82 9.28 25.78
C PRO A 614 19.25 8.72 24.47
N ASN A 615 18.01 9.08 24.12
CA ASN A 615 17.34 8.63 22.89
C ASN A 615 18.04 9.07 21.59
N VAL A 616 18.91 10.08 21.64
CA VAL A 616 19.74 10.50 20.50
C VAL A 616 21.03 9.66 20.47
N ARG A 617 21.70 9.47 21.62
CA ARG A 617 22.90 8.61 21.75
C ARG A 617 22.61 7.17 21.36
N LEU A 618 21.54 6.57 21.91
CA LEU A 618 21.02 5.24 21.54
C LEU A 618 20.96 5.05 20.02
N LYS A 619 20.43 6.04 19.31
CA LYS A 619 20.28 5.97 17.86
C LYS A 619 21.60 6.17 17.13
N ALA A 620 22.45 7.11 17.56
CA ALA A 620 23.76 7.31 16.95
C ALA A 620 24.63 6.06 17.07
N LEU A 621 24.61 5.39 18.23
CA LEU A 621 25.26 4.09 18.46
C LEU A 621 24.75 3.01 17.50
N ALA A 622 23.43 2.92 17.29
CA ALA A 622 22.83 1.94 16.36
C ALA A 622 23.25 2.10 14.89
N HIS A 623 23.78 3.27 14.48
CA HIS A 623 24.33 3.48 13.14
C HIS A 623 25.87 3.35 13.07
N LEU A 624 26.59 3.23 14.19
CA LEU A 624 28.07 3.15 14.23
C LEU A 624 28.68 2.08 13.31
N PRO A 625 28.17 0.83 13.25
CA PRO A 625 28.76 -0.20 12.38
C PRO A 625 28.76 0.24 10.91
N ARG A 626 27.63 0.78 10.43
CA ARG A 626 27.51 1.34 9.08
C ARG A 626 28.47 2.51 8.81
N TRP A 627 28.80 3.30 9.83
CA TRP A 627 29.74 4.43 9.73
C TRP A 627 31.21 3.98 9.70
N LYS A 628 31.55 2.84 10.31
CA LYS A 628 32.90 2.24 10.29
C LYS A 628 33.44 2.09 8.87
N HIS A 629 32.61 1.62 7.95
CA HIS A 629 32.95 1.42 6.54
C HIS A 629 33.06 2.72 5.72
N ALA A 630 32.60 3.85 6.26
CA ALA A 630 32.71 5.16 5.62
C ALA A 630 33.91 5.98 6.09
N LEU A 631 34.59 5.58 7.17
CA LEU A 631 35.74 6.30 7.75
C LEU A 631 37.07 5.70 7.27
N ASP A 632 37.99 6.55 6.81
CA ASP A 632 39.29 6.12 6.28
C ASP A 632 40.43 6.49 7.24
N VAL A 633 41.09 5.49 7.83
CA VAL A 633 42.22 5.67 8.77
C VAL A 633 43.38 6.46 8.17
N THR A 634 43.53 6.50 6.83
CA THR A 634 44.57 7.30 6.16
C THR A 634 44.25 8.80 6.13
N VAL A 635 43.03 9.22 6.48
CA VAL A 635 42.61 10.62 6.54
C VAL A 635 42.67 11.13 7.98
N ALA A 636 43.57 12.09 8.25
CA ALA A 636 43.83 12.63 9.60
C ALA A 636 42.67 13.41 10.28
N ALA A 637 41.50 13.51 9.62
CA ALA A 637 40.25 13.97 10.23
C ALA A 637 39.49 12.76 10.80
N ASP A 638 39.26 11.76 9.95
CA ASP A 638 38.64 10.47 10.28
C ASP A 638 39.42 9.71 11.35
N GLU A 639 40.76 9.77 11.36
CA GLU A 639 41.60 9.21 12.43
C GLU A 639 41.17 9.71 13.82
N LYS A 640 40.85 11.01 13.94
CA LYS A 640 40.37 11.63 15.19
C LYS A 640 38.93 11.22 15.51
N ALA A 641 38.09 11.07 14.50
CA ALA A 641 36.73 10.56 14.66
C ALA A 641 36.72 9.10 15.13
N ILE A 642 37.56 8.24 14.53
CA ILE A 642 37.80 6.85 14.93
C ILE A 642 38.38 6.79 16.34
N ALA A 643 39.32 7.67 16.71
CA ALA A 643 39.86 7.74 18.06
C ALA A 643 38.79 8.12 19.11
N ARG A 644 37.90 9.08 18.80
CA ARG A 644 36.73 9.44 19.63
C ARG A 644 35.77 8.27 19.78
N ILE A 645 35.42 7.60 18.68
CA ILE A 645 34.53 6.42 18.68
C ILE A 645 35.13 5.29 19.51
N ARG A 646 36.42 4.95 19.31
CA ARG A 646 37.11 3.93 20.12
C ARG A 646 37.08 4.29 21.61
N GLY A 647 37.46 5.52 21.96
CA GLY A 647 37.41 5.98 23.35
C GLY A 647 36.03 5.82 23.99
N LEU A 648 34.96 6.16 23.28
CA LEU A 648 33.57 5.97 23.73
C LEU A 648 33.23 4.49 23.97
N LEU A 649 33.59 3.61 23.03
CA LEU A 649 33.32 2.16 23.10
C LEU A 649 34.15 1.47 24.22
N ASP A 650 35.39 1.92 24.42
CA ASP A 650 36.30 1.46 25.48
C ASP A 650 35.80 1.90 26.87
N THR A 651 35.16 3.08 26.99
CA THR A 651 34.50 3.54 28.22
C THR A 651 33.11 2.91 28.44
N THR A 652 33.00 1.58 28.30
CA THR A 652 31.72 0.85 28.21
C THR A 652 30.81 0.94 29.45
N SER A 653 31.27 1.58 30.55
CA SER A 653 30.55 1.71 31.82
C SER A 653 30.17 3.16 32.19
N THR A 654 30.57 4.18 31.43
CA THR A 654 30.51 5.58 31.89
C THR A 654 29.23 6.34 31.58
N ASP A 655 28.39 5.87 30.65
CA ASP A 655 27.09 6.52 30.43
C ASP A 655 26.18 6.34 31.65
N ALA A 656 25.48 7.39 32.07
CA ALA A 656 24.55 7.33 33.20
C ALA A 656 23.30 6.50 32.88
N ASP A 657 22.85 6.52 31.62
CA ASP A 657 21.64 5.85 31.16
C ASP A 657 21.86 4.33 31.01
N ARG A 658 20.88 3.53 31.44
CA ARG A 658 20.97 2.06 31.38
C ARG A 658 21.01 1.56 29.95
N ASP A 659 20.15 2.08 29.11
CA ASP A 659 19.86 1.50 27.81
C ASP A 659 20.95 1.94 26.82
N VAL A 660 21.45 3.17 26.96
CA VAL A 660 22.65 3.63 26.22
C VAL A 660 23.85 2.71 26.50
N ARG A 661 24.10 2.30 27.76
CA ARG A 661 25.19 1.35 28.07
C ARG A 661 25.00 -0.02 27.40
N LEU A 662 23.77 -0.51 27.31
CA LEU A 662 23.46 -1.80 26.67
C LEU A 662 23.69 -1.73 25.15
N THR A 663 23.15 -0.71 24.48
CA THR A 663 23.39 -0.52 23.04
C THR A 663 24.85 -0.17 22.72
N LEU A 664 25.61 0.42 23.67
CA LEU A 664 27.04 0.67 23.51
C LEU A 664 27.87 -0.63 23.62
N LEU A 665 27.49 -1.58 24.49
CA LEU A 665 28.05 -2.94 24.49
C LEU A 665 27.82 -3.63 23.14
N GLU A 666 26.57 -3.62 22.64
CA GLU A 666 26.19 -4.21 21.34
C GLU A 666 26.96 -3.54 20.19
N ALA A 667 27.03 -2.21 20.17
CA ALA A 667 27.73 -1.45 19.14
C ALA A 667 29.25 -1.68 19.18
N ARG A 668 29.87 -1.88 20.36
CA ARG A 668 31.27 -2.25 20.50
C ARG A 668 31.54 -3.62 19.89
N ASP A 669 30.73 -4.61 20.25
CA ASP A 669 30.94 -5.99 19.83
C ASP A 669 30.71 -6.13 18.31
N LEU A 670 29.70 -5.44 17.76
CA LEU A 670 29.53 -5.26 16.32
C LEU A 670 30.71 -4.53 15.67
N TRP A 671 31.18 -3.41 16.23
CA TRP A 671 32.31 -2.65 15.67
C TRP A 671 33.57 -3.50 15.50
N HIS A 672 33.82 -4.47 16.40
CA HIS A 672 34.93 -5.42 16.25
C HIS A 672 34.62 -6.64 15.37
N THR A 673 33.41 -7.17 15.37
CA THR A 673 33.06 -8.43 14.66
C THR A 673 32.48 -8.24 13.26
N GLU A 674 31.98 -7.05 12.93
CA GLU A 674 31.34 -6.76 11.64
C GLU A 674 32.32 -6.97 10.47
N PRO A 675 31.98 -7.85 9.51
CA PRO A 675 32.84 -8.21 8.40
C PRO A 675 33.06 -7.05 7.43
N PRO A 676 34.12 -7.09 6.60
CA PRO A 676 34.24 -6.14 5.49
C PRO A 676 33.04 -6.26 4.54
N PRO A 677 32.62 -5.16 3.88
CA PRO A 677 31.53 -5.18 2.90
C PRO A 677 31.87 -6.13 1.74
N ASP A 678 30.86 -6.85 1.24
CA ASP A 678 31.06 -7.81 0.16
C ASP A 678 31.43 -7.14 -1.17
N ALA A 679 31.87 -7.96 -2.14
CA ALA A 679 32.31 -7.49 -3.45
C ALA A 679 31.22 -6.75 -4.25
N ALA A 680 29.94 -7.05 -4.03
CA ALA A 680 28.83 -6.36 -4.68
C ALA A 680 28.55 -5.00 -4.04
N ALA A 681 28.61 -4.90 -2.71
CA ALA A 681 28.52 -3.64 -1.98
C ALA A 681 29.67 -2.68 -2.36
N VAL A 682 30.91 -3.18 -2.42
CA VAL A 682 32.08 -2.40 -2.86
C VAL A 682 31.97 -1.97 -4.32
N ALA A 683 31.47 -2.83 -5.22
CA ALA A 683 31.24 -2.48 -6.62
C ALA A 683 30.14 -1.40 -6.78
N ALA A 684 29.04 -1.53 -6.03
CA ALA A 684 27.95 -0.55 -6.03
C ALA A 684 28.39 0.81 -5.51
N ASP A 685 29.18 0.85 -4.42
CA ASP A 685 29.70 2.12 -3.88
C ASP A 685 30.66 2.82 -4.85
N LYS A 686 31.53 2.05 -5.51
CA LYS A 686 32.40 2.54 -6.57
C LYS A 686 31.60 3.13 -7.75
N GLN A 687 30.50 2.49 -8.15
CA GLN A 687 29.61 2.99 -9.20
C GLN A 687 28.90 4.29 -8.78
N LYS A 688 28.43 4.39 -7.53
CA LYS A 688 27.88 5.65 -6.98
C LYS A 688 28.91 6.77 -7.04
N LYS A 689 30.13 6.54 -6.53
CA LYS A 689 31.20 7.54 -6.54
C LYS A 689 31.55 8.00 -7.95
N GLN A 690 31.68 7.07 -8.91
CA GLN A 690 31.90 7.41 -10.32
C GLN A 690 30.77 8.28 -10.91
N THR A 691 29.53 8.05 -10.49
CA THR A 691 28.37 8.86 -10.90
C THR A 691 28.42 10.26 -10.28
N GLU A 692 28.81 10.36 -9.01
CA GLU A 692 28.94 11.62 -8.25
C GLU A 692 30.10 12.49 -8.76
N ASP A 693 31.25 11.88 -9.06
CA ASP A 693 32.39 12.54 -9.71
C ASP A 693 32.00 13.04 -11.12
N ALA A 694 31.28 12.25 -11.91
CA ALA A 694 30.77 12.63 -13.24
C ALA A 694 29.65 13.69 -13.21
N THR A 695 29.05 13.96 -12.06
CA THR A 695 28.00 14.98 -11.87
C THR A 695 28.47 16.17 -11.03
N SER A 696 29.77 16.27 -10.78
CA SER A 696 30.42 17.35 -10.00
C SER A 696 29.84 17.53 -8.59
N LEU A 697 29.50 16.42 -7.93
CA LEU A 697 29.08 16.41 -6.52
C LEU A 697 30.27 16.50 -5.55
N SER A 698 31.48 16.10 -5.98
CA SER A 698 32.70 16.12 -5.15
C SER A 698 33.08 17.52 -4.63
N ALA A 699 32.74 18.58 -5.36
CA ALA A 699 32.96 19.97 -4.93
C ALA A 699 31.99 20.47 -3.84
N ASP A 700 30.87 19.76 -3.58
CA ASP A 700 29.86 20.19 -2.60
C ASP A 700 30.46 20.34 -1.20
N HIS A 701 31.41 19.46 -0.83
CA HIS A 701 32.05 19.52 0.48
C HIS A 701 32.86 20.81 0.67
N GLU A 702 33.59 21.30 -0.33
CA GLU A 702 34.39 22.52 -0.18
C GLU A 702 33.51 23.75 0.05
N MET A 703 32.40 23.82 -0.68
CA MET A 703 31.36 24.84 -0.49
C MET A 703 30.67 24.71 0.88
N TYR A 704 30.17 23.52 1.23
CA TYR A 704 29.51 23.24 2.50
C TYR A 704 30.43 23.50 3.71
N SER A 705 31.68 23.01 3.66
CA SER A 705 32.68 23.14 4.71
C SER A 705 33.09 24.59 4.94
N SER A 706 33.20 25.39 3.88
CA SER A 706 33.50 26.82 4.00
C SER A 706 32.29 27.63 4.48
N GLU A 707 31.09 27.44 3.91
CA GLU A 707 29.87 28.14 4.33
C GLU A 707 29.40 27.76 5.75
N ALA A 708 29.63 26.51 6.18
CA ALA A 708 29.38 26.07 7.56
C ALA A 708 30.31 26.78 8.55
N LYS A 709 31.61 26.84 8.28
CA LYS A 709 32.59 27.57 9.11
C LYS A 709 32.24 29.06 9.22
N TRP A 710 31.88 29.71 8.11
CA TRP A 710 31.39 31.09 8.14
C TRP A 710 30.09 31.24 8.94
N SER A 711 29.16 30.29 8.82
CA SER A 711 27.89 30.30 9.57
C SER A 711 28.09 30.10 11.08
N GLU A 712 29.06 29.28 11.46
CA GLU A 712 29.43 29.02 12.86
C GLU A 712 30.18 30.21 13.49
N MET A 713 30.98 30.94 12.70
CA MET A 713 31.62 32.19 13.13
C MET A 713 30.65 33.36 13.34
N LEU A 714 29.42 33.28 12.81
CA LEU A 714 28.43 34.36 12.84
C LEU A 714 27.30 34.13 13.85
N GLU A 715 26.91 35.21 14.52
CA GLU A 715 25.68 35.34 15.29
C GLU A 715 24.74 36.34 14.60
N TYR A 716 23.44 36.04 14.56
CA TYR A 716 22.45 36.87 13.87
C TYR A 716 21.48 37.49 14.87
N THR A 717 21.69 38.76 15.21
CA THR A 717 20.76 39.53 16.04
C THR A 717 19.65 40.12 15.18
N LEU A 718 18.39 39.96 15.59
CA LEU A 718 17.28 40.72 15.02
C LEU A 718 17.30 42.13 15.61
N ILE A 719 17.33 43.15 14.76
CA ILE A 719 17.27 44.56 15.16
C ILE A 719 16.03 45.17 14.50
N VAL A 720 15.12 45.69 15.30
CA VAL A 720 13.98 46.47 14.82
C VAL A 720 14.48 47.90 14.58
N GLY A 721 14.32 48.41 13.36
CA GLY A 721 14.59 49.81 13.03
C GLY A 721 13.59 50.77 13.69
N LYS A 722 13.90 52.07 13.69
CA LYS A 722 13.00 53.12 14.21
C LYS A 722 11.72 53.29 13.39
N ASP A 723 11.70 52.70 12.21
CA ASP A 723 10.60 52.54 11.24
C ASP A 723 9.80 51.24 11.43
N GLY A 724 10.17 50.40 12.41
CA GLY A 724 9.58 49.07 12.62
C GLY A 724 10.17 47.97 11.73
N GLN A 725 11.13 48.27 10.85
CA GLN A 725 11.68 47.28 9.92
C GLN A 725 12.62 46.30 10.65
N VAL A 726 12.30 45.00 10.62
CA VAL A 726 13.07 43.98 11.32
C VAL A 726 14.25 43.49 10.46
N VAL A 727 15.45 43.98 10.75
CA VAL A 727 16.68 43.65 10.01
C VAL A 727 17.52 42.62 10.78
N ARG A 728 17.90 41.52 10.12
CA ARG A 728 18.91 40.58 10.65
C ARG A 728 20.30 41.18 10.48
N ARG A 729 20.95 41.54 11.59
CA ARG A 729 22.37 41.95 11.59
C ARG A 729 23.24 40.77 11.98
N ALA A 730 24.16 40.39 11.10
CA ALA A 730 25.23 39.46 11.44
C ALA A 730 26.32 40.17 12.27
N ARG A 731 26.85 39.48 13.28
CA ARG A 731 28.05 39.83 14.04
C ARG A 731 28.98 38.62 14.05
N VAL A 732 30.29 38.83 14.02
CA VAL A 732 31.26 37.74 14.24
C VAL A 732 31.36 37.50 15.75
N LYS A 733 31.28 36.23 16.19
CA LYS A 733 31.22 35.87 17.62
C LYS A 733 32.45 36.31 18.43
N SER A 734 33.61 36.43 17.79
CA SER A 734 34.82 37.02 18.37
C SER A 734 35.77 37.49 17.26
N ILE A 735 36.42 38.65 17.43
CA ILE A 735 37.31 39.24 16.42
C ILE A 735 38.58 38.39 16.18
N ASP A 736 39.04 37.67 17.20
CA ASP A 736 40.33 36.97 17.19
C ASP A 736 40.36 35.73 16.27
N ILE A 737 39.20 35.15 15.96
CA ILE A 737 39.12 34.06 14.98
C ILE A 737 39.49 34.57 13.57
N ILE A 738 39.19 35.83 13.25
CA ILE A 738 39.60 36.46 11.98
C ILE A 738 41.13 36.61 11.92
N ASN A 739 41.75 36.94 13.05
CA ASN A 739 43.21 37.06 13.16
C ASN A 739 43.88 35.68 13.01
N LYS A 740 43.33 34.63 13.62
CA LYS A 740 43.80 33.24 13.42
C LYS A 740 43.65 32.75 11.98
N LEU A 741 42.53 33.00 11.31
CA LEU A 741 42.39 32.66 9.88
C LEU A 741 43.43 33.39 9.01
N ARG A 742 43.67 34.68 9.25
CA ARG A 742 44.69 35.46 8.53
C ARG A 742 46.13 34.95 8.72
N GLN A 743 46.41 34.25 9.81
CA GLN A 743 47.69 33.55 10.01
C GLN A 743 47.70 32.23 9.23
N HIS A 744 46.64 31.43 9.33
CA HIS A 744 46.56 30.11 8.68
C HIS A 744 46.56 30.18 7.14
N THR A 745 46.01 31.23 6.52
CA THR A 745 46.15 31.47 5.06
C THR A 745 47.57 31.86 4.65
N LYS A 746 48.39 32.37 5.57
CA LYS A 746 49.77 32.80 5.32
C LYS A 746 50.77 31.64 5.32
N GLU A 747 50.44 30.53 5.99
CA GLU A 747 51.30 29.35 6.11
C GLU A 747 51.21 28.41 4.89
N MET A 748 50.13 28.50 4.11
CA MET A 748 49.90 27.65 2.93
C MET A 748 50.73 28.03 1.67
N ASN A 749 51.72 28.93 1.75
CA ASN A 749 52.55 29.27 0.59
C ASN A 749 54.02 29.61 0.95
N PRO A 750 54.89 28.61 1.16
CA PRO A 750 56.30 28.82 1.45
C PRO A 750 57.15 28.92 0.16
N ARG A 751 57.61 30.14 -0.20
CA ARG A 751 58.82 30.29 -1.02
C ARG A 751 59.61 31.55 -0.67
N SER A 752 60.92 31.36 -0.48
CA SER A 752 61.96 32.38 -0.25
C SER A 752 62.15 33.30 -1.47
N GLY A 753 62.67 34.53 -1.33
CA GLY A 753 63.13 35.23 -0.12
C GLY A 753 64.09 36.40 -0.46
N ALA A 754 64.87 36.84 0.54
CA ALA A 754 66.02 37.77 0.46
C ALA A 754 65.77 39.30 0.26
N THR A 755 66.01 40.03 1.37
CA THR A 755 66.82 41.27 1.48
C THR A 755 66.33 42.67 1.03
N ALA A 756 66.93 43.67 1.69
CA ALA A 756 67.06 45.10 1.32
C ALA A 756 65.87 46.07 1.57
N SER A 757 65.89 46.66 2.77
CA SER A 757 65.70 48.09 3.08
C SER A 757 65.30 49.08 1.96
N GLY A 758 64.26 49.88 2.20
CA GLY A 758 63.97 51.12 1.46
C GLY A 758 62.74 51.86 2.00
N SER A 759 62.83 53.17 2.18
CA SER A 759 61.74 54.03 2.70
C SER A 759 60.99 54.81 1.60
N SER A 760 59.99 55.60 2.02
CA SER A 760 59.44 56.78 1.33
C SER A 760 58.67 56.62 0.00
N SER A 761 57.33 56.60 0.14
CA SER A 761 56.36 57.61 -0.38
C SER A 761 56.25 58.01 -1.88
N LEU A 762 54.97 58.20 -2.28
CA LEU A 762 54.41 59.20 -3.21
C LEU A 762 54.27 58.93 -4.75
N ALA A 763 53.22 59.59 -5.28
CA ALA A 763 53.02 60.12 -6.64
C ALA A 763 52.95 59.19 -7.89
N MET A 764 51.70 58.83 -8.25
CA MET A 764 50.94 59.42 -9.38
C MET A 764 51.65 59.87 -10.70
N GLN A 765 50.95 59.63 -11.84
CA GLN A 765 51.09 60.22 -13.19
C GLN A 765 52.00 59.55 -14.27
N ARG A 766 51.37 58.68 -15.08
CA ARG A 766 50.91 58.97 -16.47
C ARG A 766 51.88 59.74 -17.42
N SER A 767 52.40 59.08 -18.47
CA SER A 767 52.26 59.41 -19.92
C SER A 767 53.50 59.10 -20.81
N GLY A 768 53.26 58.46 -21.97
CA GLY A 768 53.82 58.90 -23.26
C GLY A 768 55.07 58.21 -23.86
N ALA A 769 54.88 57.65 -25.08
CA ALA A 769 55.85 57.55 -26.21
C ALA A 769 57.17 56.73 -26.04
N ALA A 770 57.73 56.07 -27.06
CA ALA A 770 57.26 55.67 -28.40
C ALA A 770 58.25 54.62 -29.02
N VAL A 771 58.14 54.41 -30.35
CA VAL A 771 59.06 53.69 -31.26
C VAL A 771 58.79 52.18 -31.47
N MET A 772 58.66 51.83 -32.76
CA MET A 772 58.57 50.49 -33.37
C MET A 772 59.72 50.37 -34.39
N PRO A 773 60.02 49.17 -34.93
CA PRO A 773 59.60 48.96 -36.34
C PRO A 773 59.29 47.50 -36.78
N ARG A 774 58.12 47.33 -37.42
CA ARG A 774 57.83 46.44 -38.59
C ARG A 774 57.91 44.90 -38.36
N SER A 775 57.29 44.04 -39.16
CA SER A 775 56.60 44.17 -40.47
C SER A 775 55.37 43.24 -40.64
N SER A 776 54.51 43.53 -41.64
CA SER A 776 53.52 42.64 -42.33
C SER A 776 52.50 41.85 -41.47
N ALA A 777 51.16 42.01 -41.54
CA ALA A 777 50.20 42.12 -42.67
C ALA A 777 50.06 40.81 -43.50
N ALA A 778 48.87 40.36 -43.93
CA ALA A 778 47.64 41.12 -44.23
C ALA A 778 46.28 40.39 -43.96
N GLN A 779 45.19 41.11 -44.30
CA GLN A 779 43.73 40.79 -44.32
C GLN A 779 43.33 39.91 -45.55
N GLU A 780 42.08 39.42 -45.80
CA GLU A 780 40.77 39.43 -45.12
C GLU A 780 39.80 38.29 -45.60
N LYS A 781 38.65 38.14 -44.91
CA LYS A 781 37.31 37.59 -45.28
C LYS A 781 37.07 36.85 -46.63
N GLY A 782 36.31 35.74 -46.60
CA GLY A 782 35.64 35.17 -47.80
C GLY A 782 34.71 33.94 -47.62
N THR A 783 33.42 34.16 -47.30
CA THR A 783 32.19 33.41 -47.71
C THR A 783 32.12 31.87 -47.94
N THR A 784 31.07 31.28 -47.33
CA THR A 784 30.13 30.20 -47.83
C THR A 784 30.53 28.71 -48.02
N LYS A 785 29.73 27.85 -47.36
CA LYS A 785 29.20 26.50 -47.71
C LYS A 785 30.12 25.31 -48.10
N LEU A 786 29.92 24.19 -47.39
CA LEU A 786 29.84 22.75 -47.82
C LEU A 786 30.69 22.25 -49.02
N PRO A 787 31.37 21.10 -48.85
CA PRO A 787 30.85 19.87 -49.50
C PRO A 787 30.96 18.57 -48.66
N SER A 788 30.69 17.43 -49.29
CA SER A 788 30.61 16.06 -48.70
C SER A 788 31.37 15.02 -49.56
N ALA A 789 31.89 13.96 -48.91
CA ALA A 789 32.24 12.63 -49.45
C ALA A 789 32.32 11.64 -48.26
N ALA A 790 31.78 10.41 -48.23
CA ALA A 790 31.79 9.29 -49.19
C ALA A 790 33.15 8.53 -49.21
N SER A 791 33.23 7.19 -49.35
CA SER A 791 32.26 6.20 -49.88
C SER A 791 32.51 4.74 -49.39
N GLY A 792 31.60 3.81 -49.76
CA GLY A 792 31.84 2.35 -49.80
C GLY A 792 30.94 1.47 -48.89
N GLY A 793 30.28 0.40 -49.33
CA GLY A 793 30.01 -0.04 -50.71
C GLY A 793 29.72 -1.55 -50.89
N ALA A 794 28.45 -1.96 -51.01
CA ALA A 794 28.01 -3.32 -51.43
C ALA A 794 26.60 -3.30 -52.08
N ARG A 795 26.18 -4.39 -52.76
CA ARG A 795 24.98 -4.46 -53.64
C ARG A 795 24.12 -5.75 -53.39
N PRO A 796 22.95 -5.98 -54.05
CA PRO A 796 21.77 -6.55 -53.37
C PRO A 796 21.18 -7.84 -53.99
N THR A 797 20.11 -8.36 -53.38
CA THR A 797 19.14 -9.32 -53.97
C THR A 797 17.69 -9.02 -53.51
N ASN A 798 16.69 -9.48 -54.27
CA ASN A 798 15.25 -9.38 -53.97
C ASN A 798 14.73 -10.67 -53.31
N ASN A 799 13.71 -10.58 -52.42
CA ASN A 799 12.34 -11.07 -52.72
C ASN A 799 11.32 -10.85 -51.58
N ASN A 800 10.04 -11.12 -51.92
CA ASN A 800 8.88 -11.11 -51.03
C ASN A 800 8.96 -12.16 -49.89
N GLY A 801 8.27 -11.93 -48.78
CA GLY A 801 7.99 -13.00 -47.80
C GLY A 801 7.32 -12.52 -46.51
N SER A 802 6.14 -13.06 -46.21
CA SER A 802 5.44 -12.91 -44.93
C SER A 802 5.98 -13.88 -43.87
N THR A 803 6.09 -13.44 -42.60
CA THR A 803 5.78 -14.28 -41.41
C THR A 803 5.75 -13.44 -40.13
N LEU A 804 4.74 -13.69 -39.28
CA LEU A 804 4.75 -13.32 -37.86
C LEU A 804 5.44 -14.47 -37.07
N PRO A 805 6.43 -14.19 -36.20
CA PRO A 805 6.97 -15.19 -35.29
C PRO A 805 6.20 -15.22 -33.95
N THR A 806 5.79 -16.42 -33.54
CA THR A 806 5.13 -16.69 -32.25
C THR A 806 6.13 -16.63 -31.08
N CYS A 807 5.63 -16.43 -29.85
CA CYS A 807 6.42 -16.21 -28.64
C CYS A 807 7.26 -17.42 -28.19
N ILE A 808 8.50 -17.18 -27.73
CA ILE A 808 9.24 -18.03 -26.77
C ILE A 808 9.95 -17.11 -25.75
N ASN A 809 10.00 -17.54 -24.49
CA ASN A 809 10.65 -16.85 -23.38
C ASN A 809 12.16 -16.64 -23.59
N ASN A 810 12.71 -15.55 -23.05
CA ASN A 810 13.85 -15.70 -22.14
C ASN A 810 13.94 -14.57 -21.09
N SER A 811 14.57 -14.87 -19.96
CA SER A 811 14.55 -14.04 -18.75
C SER A 811 15.59 -12.92 -18.75
N SER A 812 15.17 -11.71 -18.35
CA SER A 812 16.06 -10.67 -17.81
C SER A 812 15.29 -9.79 -16.82
N ALA A 813 15.96 -9.27 -15.79
CA ALA A 813 15.31 -8.69 -14.62
C ALA A 813 14.91 -7.22 -14.82
N LEU A 814 13.70 -6.88 -14.35
CA LEU A 814 13.26 -5.50 -14.11
C LEU A 814 13.20 -5.23 -12.59
N PRO A 815 13.39 -3.97 -12.13
CA PRO A 815 13.41 -3.65 -10.70
C PRO A 815 12.04 -3.82 -10.03
N LEU A 816 12.03 -4.07 -8.72
CA LEU A 816 10.80 -4.20 -7.94
C LEU A 816 10.02 -2.87 -7.93
N ALA A 817 8.78 -2.90 -8.42
CA ALA A 817 7.77 -1.92 -8.02
C ALA A 817 7.46 -2.12 -6.53
N ALA A 818 7.42 -1.03 -5.76
CA ALA A 818 7.21 -1.10 -4.31
C ALA A 818 5.76 -1.49 -3.98
N THR A 819 5.55 -2.76 -3.64
CA THR A 819 4.24 -3.26 -3.17
C THR A 819 3.86 -2.56 -1.87
N MET A 820 2.78 -1.76 -1.88
CA MET A 820 2.23 -1.15 -0.68
C MET A 820 1.77 -2.25 0.29
N SER A 821 2.51 -2.47 1.36
CA SER A 821 2.18 -3.46 2.39
C SER A 821 0.91 -3.06 3.14
N SER A 822 -0.22 -3.68 2.81
CA SER A 822 -1.43 -3.60 3.64
C SER A 822 -1.15 -4.27 4.98
N ILE A 823 -1.21 -3.50 6.08
CA ILE A 823 -1.06 -4.04 7.43
C ILE A 823 -2.31 -4.86 7.74
N THR A 824 -2.16 -6.19 7.69
CA THR A 824 -3.21 -7.15 8.02
C THR A 824 -3.41 -7.23 9.53
N ASN A 825 -4.30 -6.37 10.05
CA ASN A 825 -4.84 -6.57 11.40
C ASN A 825 -5.50 -7.94 11.47
N LYS A 826 -4.92 -8.86 12.27
CA LYS A 826 -5.58 -10.11 12.64
C LYS A 826 -6.79 -9.80 13.53
N SER A 827 -7.99 -10.04 13.00
CA SER A 827 -9.23 -10.16 13.76
C SER A 827 -9.89 -11.50 13.44
N SER A 828 -10.54 -12.11 14.44
CA SER A 828 -11.15 -13.44 14.34
C SER A 828 -12.32 -13.51 13.37
N GLY A 829 -12.45 -14.63 12.66
CA GLY A 829 -13.39 -14.81 11.55
C GLY A 829 -14.82 -15.18 11.97
N GLY A 830 -15.59 -14.17 12.37
CA GLY A 830 -17.06 -14.26 12.45
C GLY A 830 -17.70 -14.02 11.08
N ALA A 831 -18.26 -15.07 10.48
CA ALA A 831 -19.11 -14.95 9.29
C ALA A 831 -20.58 -14.90 9.74
N GLY A 832 -21.32 -13.87 9.31
CA GLY A 832 -22.72 -13.68 9.68
C GLY A 832 -23.52 -13.11 8.51
N ASN A 833 -24.60 -13.81 8.14
CA ASN A 833 -25.48 -13.39 7.05
C ASN A 833 -26.24 -12.11 7.42
N LEU A 834 -26.16 -11.10 6.56
CA LEU A 834 -27.05 -9.93 6.60
C LEU A 834 -28.20 -10.13 5.61
N SER A 835 -29.23 -10.85 6.05
CA SER A 835 -30.49 -10.93 5.32
C SER A 835 -31.20 -9.57 5.32
N ALA A 836 -31.54 -9.04 4.14
CA ALA A 836 -32.28 -7.81 4.01
C ALA A 836 -33.70 -7.97 4.59
N ARG A 837 -34.03 -7.20 5.62
CA ARG A 837 -35.34 -7.25 6.27
C ARG A 837 -36.36 -6.40 5.51
N GLU A 838 -37.24 -7.06 4.75
CA GLU A 838 -38.40 -6.40 4.13
C GLU A 838 -39.18 -5.55 5.13
N SER A 839 -39.58 -4.36 4.71
CA SER A 839 -40.45 -3.46 5.48
C SER A 839 -41.71 -3.15 4.67
N LYS A 840 -42.73 -4.03 4.78
CA LYS A 840 -44.03 -3.85 4.12
C LYS A 840 -44.81 -2.71 4.77
N SER A 841 -45.30 -1.79 3.94
CA SER A 841 -46.16 -0.67 4.34
C SER A 841 -47.53 -0.78 3.67
N SER A 842 -48.60 -0.49 4.41
CA SER A 842 -49.98 -0.54 3.89
C SER A 842 -50.96 0.35 4.68
N GLY A 843 -51.39 1.45 4.06
CA GLY A 843 -52.53 2.29 4.50
C GLY A 843 -52.25 3.26 5.69
N GLY A 844 -52.84 4.47 5.71
CA GLY A 844 -53.58 5.15 4.65
C GLY A 844 -54.36 6.41 5.11
N MET A 845 -54.75 7.24 4.13
CA MET A 845 -55.78 8.30 4.15
C MET A 845 -55.51 9.66 4.86
N GLY A 846 -55.67 10.74 4.07
CA GLY A 846 -56.12 12.08 4.52
C GLY A 846 -55.05 13.17 4.64
N GLY A 847 -55.04 14.26 3.84
CA GLY A 847 -55.86 14.57 2.66
C GLY A 847 -55.74 16.05 2.20
N THR A 848 -56.09 16.33 0.93
CA THR A 848 -56.42 17.65 0.32
C THR A 848 -55.35 18.78 0.37
N ASN A 849 -54.73 19.14 -0.76
CA ASN A 849 -55.09 20.28 -1.67
C ASN A 849 -54.29 21.58 -1.35
N ILE A 850 -53.95 22.51 -2.28
CA ILE A 850 -54.32 22.68 -3.71
C ILE A 850 -53.18 23.34 -4.54
N THR A 851 -53.42 23.65 -5.82
CA THR A 851 -52.55 24.26 -6.87
C THR A 851 -52.01 25.68 -6.53
N SER A 852 -51.17 26.41 -7.31
CA SER A 852 -50.86 26.39 -8.77
C SER A 852 -49.56 27.16 -9.14
N SER A 853 -49.17 27.08 -10.42
CA SER A 853 -48.13 27.90 -11.11
C SER A 853 -48.41 29.42 -11.14
N GLY A 854 -47.38 30.26 -11.30
CA GLY A 854 -47.47 31.70 -11.61
C GLY A 854 -46.13 32.45 -11.58
N THR A 855 -45.94 33.49 -12.42
CA THR A 855 -44.63 34.16 -12.66
C THR A 855 -44.72 35.70 -12.65
N LEU A 856 -43.57 36.37 -12.47
CA LEU A 856 -43.20 37.77 -12.84
C LEU A 856 -43.38 38.95 -11.83
N LYS A 857 -42.22 39.39 -11.29
CA LYS A 857 -41.61 40.75 -11.32
C LYS A 857 -42.27 42.02 -10.70
N GLN A 858 -41.38 42.79 -10.01
CA GLN A 858 -41.38 44.28 -9.77
C GLN A 858 -42.45 44.85 -8.80
N ILE A 859 -42.28 45.98 -8.06
CA ILE A 859 -41.17 46.91 -7.70
C ILE A 859 -41.62 47.64 -6.39
N ALA A 860 -40.92 47.56 -5.23
CA ALA A 860 -39.87 48.46 -4.69
C ALA A 860 -40.33 49.38 -3.51
N ASP A 861 -39.39 50.18 -2.98
CA ASP A 861 -39.44 51.20 -1.90
C ASP A 861 -39.51 50.81 -0.40
N ALA A 862 -38.93 51.58 0.56
CA ALA A 862 -37.74 52.47 0.56
C ALA A 862 -37.42 53.06 1.97
N LYS A 863 -36.15 52.93 2.45
CA LYS A 863 -35.32 53.86 3.30
C LYS A 863 -34.16 53.06 3.95
N ALA A 864 -32.87 53.40 3.79
CA ALA A 864 -32.09 54.60 4.18
C ALA A 864 -31.53 54.52 5.62
N THR A 865 -30.31 55.00 5.97
CA THR A 865 -29.53 56.08 5.31
C THR A 865 -28.01 56.02 5.59
N SER A 866 -27.17 56.36 4.58
CA SER A 866 -25.87 57.11 4.65
C SER A 866 -24.65 56.51 5.40
N ARG A 867 -23.36 56.86 5.14
CA ARG A 867 -22.57 57.77 4.22
C ARG A 867 -21.06 57.40 4.41
N THR A 868 -19.97 57.91 3.78
CA THR A 868 -19.50 58.42 2.45
C THR A 868 -18.01 58.79 2.66
N ALA A 869 -17.04 58.82 1.72
CA ALA A 869 -16.92 58.47 0.29
C ALA A 869 -15.39 58.12 0.06
N SER A 870 -14.63 58.32 -1.03
CA SER A 870 -14.66 59.12 -2.27
C SER A 870 -13.78 58.50 -3.38
N THR A 871 -13.72 59.11 -4.57
CA THR A 871 -12.97 58.67 -5.77
C THR A 871 -11.77 59.59 -6.11
N LYS A 872 -10.82 59.10 -6.94
CA LYS A 872 -10.46 59.71 -8.25
C LYS A 872 -9.27 59.01 -8.97
N THR A 873 -9.32 59.02 -10.30
CA THR A 873 -8.17 58.88 -11.22
C THR A 873 -7.73 60.26 -11.73
N PRO A 874 -6.55 60.37 -12.36
CA PRO A 874 -6.53 60.65 -13.81
C PRO A 874 -5.38 59.94 -14.56
N ALA A 875 -5.26 60.19 -15.88
CA ALA A 875 -4.15 59.75 -16.73
C ALA A 875 -3.54 60.93 -17.52
N ALA A 876 -2.26 60.83 -17.90
CA ALA A 876 -1.57 61.77 -18.81
C ALA A 876 -0.34 61.10 -19.47
N SER A 877 0.16 61.69 -20.56
CA SER A 877 1.20 61.16 -21.46
C SER A 877 2.52 61.97 -21.37
N GLY A 878 3.65 61.41 -21.84
CA GLY A 878 4.87 62.21 -22.02
C GLY A 878 6.19 61.50 -22.38
N SER A 879 6.50 61.47 -23.70
CA SER A 879 7.83 61.55 -24.35
C SER A 879 9.00 60.59 -24.01
N THR A 880 10.01 60.63 -24.89
CA THR A 880 11.17 59.73 -24.97
C THR A 880 12.50 60.45 -24.75
N SER A 881 13.51 59.74 -24.24
CA SER A 881 14.93 59.99 -24.54
C SER A 881 15.75 58.72 -24.30
N ALA A 882 16.98 58.66 -24.82
CA ALA A 882 17.81 57.45 -24.85
C ALA A 882 19.25 57.70 -24.36
N ARG A 883 19.97 56.61 -24.02
CA ARG A 883 21.28 56.20 -24.63
C ARG A 883 22.26 55.53 -23.64
N SER A 884 22.62 54.28 -23.96
CA SER A 884 23.86 53.53 -23.64
C SER A 884 24.45 53.47 -22.21
N THR A 885 24.47 52.24 -21.67
CA THR A 885 25.62 51.61 -20.98
C THR A 885 25.62 50.14 -21.41
N LYS A 886 26.58 49.65 -22.20
CA LYS A 886 27.97 49.29 -21.86
C LYS A 886 28.04 48.13 -20.86
N GLU A 887 28.33 46.95 -21.39
CA GLU A 887 28.44 45.67 -20.67
C GLU A 887 29.44 45.75 -19.50
N LYS A 888 29.14 45.01 -18.43
CA LYS A 888 30.09 44.72 -17.37
C LYS A 888 29.90 43.28 -16.90
N LYS A 889 31.00 42.54 -16.87
CA LYS A 889 31.07 41.13 -16.48
C LYS A 889 30.52 40.94 -15.06
N GLU A 890 29.44 40.18 -14.90
CA GLU A 890 28.90 39.88 -13.56
C GLU A 890 29.77 38.85 -12.84
N GLU A 891 30.00 39.12 -11.57
CA GLU A 891 30.74 38.28 -10.62
C GLU A 891 29.71 37.65 -9.69
N THR A 892 29.65 36.31 -9.62
CA THR A 892 28.54 35.57 -9.03
C THR A 892 28.51 35.67 -7.51
N THR A 893 27.94 36.77 -7.01
CA THR A 893 27.61 36.93 -5.59
C THR A 893 26.26 36.30 -5.28
N LEU A 894 26.21 35.44 -4.26
CA LEU A 894 25.01 34.70 -3.87
C LEU A 894 23.85 35.65 -3.53
N THR A 895 22.77 35.55 -4.29
CA THR A 895 21.53 36.30 -4.04
C THR A 895 20.88 35.84 -2.75
N LYS A 896 20.57 36.79 -1.86
CA LYS A 896 19.86 36.49 -0.61
C LYS A 896 18.43 36.07 -0.91
N ILE A 897 18.08 34.83 -0.58
CA ILE A 897 16.69 34.34 -0.64
C ILE A 897 15.81 35.26 0.23
N PRO A 898 14.69 35.79 -0.30
CA PRO A 898 13.79 36.62 0.47
C PRO A 898 13.13 35.80 1.60
N ASN A 899 13.11 36.34 2.81
CA ASN A 899 12.49 35.69 3.96
C ASN A 899 10.96 35.87 3.89
N ILE A 900 10.30 35.09 3.04
CA ILE A 900 8.85 35.08 2.85
C ILE A 900 8.16 34.82 4.20
N PRO A 901 7.19 35.64 4.64
CA PRO A 901 6.43 35.39 5.85
C PRO A 901 5.61 34.10 5.72
N VAL A 902 5.71 33.21 6.72
CA VAL A 902 4.89 32.00 6.80
C VAL A 902 3.43 32.41 7.05
N PRO A 903 2.46 31.95 6.24
CA PRO A 903 1.05 32.05 6.58
C PRO A 903 0.77 31.17 7.81
N THR A 904 0.70 31.78 8.99
CA THR A 904 0.44 31.05 10.23
C THR A 904 -0.97 30.48 10.21
N ARG A 905 -1.08 29.13 10.16
CA ARG A 905 -2.33 28.43 10.47
C ARG A 905 -2.87 28.97 11.81
N PRO A 906 -4.18 29.28 11.94
CA PRO A 906 -4.75 29.73 13.21
C PRO A 906 -4.36 28.79 14.35
N GLN A 907 -3.82 29.33 15.44
CA GLN A 907 -3.43 28.51 16.58
C GLN A 907 -4.67 27.93 17.24
N VAL A 908 -4.73 26.59 17.32
CA VAL A 908 -5.71 25.90 18.15
C VAL A 908 -5.40 26.22 19.61
N ALA A 909 -6.42 26.54 20.40
CA ALA A 909 -6.26 26.84 21.82
C ALA A 909 -5.58 25.67 22.56
N PRO A 910 -4.69 25.93 23.53
CA PRO A 910 -4.01 24.86 24.26
C PRO A 910 -5.03 24.00 25.02
N PRO A 911 -4.86 22.66 25.05
CA PRO A 911 -5.76 21.79 25.80
C PRO A 911 -5.73 22.14 27.29
N ALA A 912 -6.90 22.13 27.93
CA ALA A 912 -7.03 22.48 29.33
C ALA A 912 -6.16 21.59 30.23
N LYS A 913 -5.53 22.19 31.25
CA LYS A 913 -4.65 21.47 32.18
C LYS A 913 -5.43 20.37 32.90
N ARG A 914 -5.09 19.10 32.62
CA ARG A 914 -5.56 17.94 33.38
C ARG A 914 -5.08 18.09 34.83
N ALA A 915 -6.01 18.18 35.77
CA ALA A 915 -5.68 18.30 37.20
C ALA A 915 -4.93 17.04 37.67
N GLN A 916 -3.90 17.24 38.49
CA GLN A 916 -3.18 16.15 39.15
C GLN A 916 -3.92 15.75 40.42
N SER A 917 -4.26 14.46 40.56
CA SER A 917 -4.70 13.90 41.84
C SER A 917 -3.50 13.72 42.77
N PRO A 918 -3.59 14.00 44.08
CA PRO A 918 -2.46 13.84 45.01
C PRO A 918 -2.06 12.37 45.23
N ALA A 919 -0.79 12.13 45.55
CA ALA A 919 -0.28 10.81 45.89
C ALA A 919 -0.72 10.36 47.29
N VAL A 920 -0.99 9.06 47.46
CA VAL A 920 -1.30 8.45 48.76
C VAL A 920 -0.02 8.23 49.56
N THR A 921 0.08 8.84 50.73
CA THR A 921 1.09 8.51 51.75
C THR A 921 0.53 7.54 52.78
N LYS A 922 1.41 6.71 53.35
CA LYS A 922 1.07 5.68 54.35
C LYS A 922 0.59 6.31 55.67
N SER A 923 -0.38 5.67 56.32
CA SER A 923 -0.64 5.84 57.76
C SER A 923 -0.94 4.49 58.42
N THR A 924 -0.80 4.44 59.74
CA THR A 924 -0.68 3.20 60.53
C THR A 924 -1.87 2.97 61.46
N THR A 925 -2.17 1.69 61.69
CA THR A 925 -2.78 1.10 62.91
C THR A 925 -3.39 2.05 63.97
N ALA A 926 -4.72 2.03 64.13
CA ALA A 926 -5.40 1.91 65.43
C ALA A 926 -6.93 1.74 65.29
N ALA A 927 -7.54 1.03 66.23
CA ALA A 927 -8.98 0.97 66.54
C ALA A 927 -9.13 1.22 68.08
N PRO A 928 -10.32 1.18 68.73
CA PRO A 928 -11.70 1.01 68.25
C PRO A 928 -12.69 2.07 68.80
N GLY A 929 -14.00 2.00 68.49
CA GLY A 929 -14.99 2.92 69.11
C GLY A 929 -16.49 2.82 68.77
N SER A 930 -17.23 1.94 69.47
CA SER A 930 -18.62 2.12 69.97
C SER A 930 -19.81 2.56 69.06
N ALA A 931 -20.47 1.56 68.45
CA ALA A 931 -21.88 1.13 68.72
C ALA A 931 -23.16 1.95 68.37
N ARG A 932 -24.23 1.18 68.10
CA ARG A 932 -25.69 1.49 67.98
C ARG A 932 -26.13 2.19 66.66
N THR A 933 -27.34 1.97 66.11
CA THR A 933 -28.52 1.20 66.58
C THR A 933 -29.21 0.46 65.40
N ALA A 934 -30.21 -0.39 65.67
CA ALA A 934 -30.84 -1.29 64.69
C ALA A 934 -32.25 -0.85 64.22
N SER A 935 -32.66 -1.33 63.04
CA SER A 935 -34.00 -1.89 62.80
C SER A 935 -34.06 -2.75 61.52
N ALA A 936 -34.98 -3.71 61.48
CA ALA A 936 -35.38 -4.52 60.31
C ALA A 936 -36.91 -4.32 60.10
N THR A 937 -37.71 -4.98 59.22
CA THR A 937 -37.62 -6.25 58.46
C THR A 937 -38.71 -6.25 57.34
N THR A 938 -39.00 -7.41 56.71
CA THR A 938 -40.15 -7.73 55.80
C THR A 938 -40.04 -7.22 54.35
N ALA A 939 -40.24 -7.98 53.25
CA ALA A 939 -40.78 -9.33 52.95
C ALA A 939 -42.35 -9.44 52.91
N ALA A 940 -43.01 -10.31 52.12
CA ALA A 940 -42.55 -11.47 51.30
C ALA A 940 -43.56 -11.89 50.16
N SER A 941 -43.14 -12.83 49.29
CA SER A 941 -43.93 -13.85 48.53
C SER A 941 -45.01 -13.41 47.49
N ALA A 942 -45.05 -13.89 46.24
CA ALA A 942 -45.24 -15.26 45.66
C ALA A 942 -46.75 -15.71 45.59
N LYS A 943 -47.26 -16.61 44.71
CA LYS A 943 -46.69 -17.60 43.75
C LYS A 943 -47.78 -18.14 42.76
N VAL A 944 -47.38 -18.91 41.73
CA VAL A 944 -48.18 -19.92 40.93
C VAL A 944 -49.09 -19.43 39.76
N ALA A 945 -49.29 -20.31 38.75
CA ALA A 945 -50.02 -20.15 37.47
C ALA A 945 -51.33 -21.04 37.47
N PRO A 946 -51.89 -21.70 36.39
CA PRO A 946 -51.50 -21.88 34.97
C PRO A 946 -52.63 -21.93 33.87
N LEU A 947 -52.22 -22.23 32.61
CA LEU A 947 -52.91 -23.02 31.55
C LEU A 947 -54.12 -22.48 30.71
N SER A 948 -53.83 -22.23 29.42
CA SER A 948 -54.27 -23.04 28.24
C SER A 948 -55.25 -22.48 27.16
N LYS A 949 -54.90 -22.78 25.88
CA LYS A 949 -55.75 -23.01 24.67
C LYS A 949 -56.63 -21.85 24.15
N ARG A 950 -57.07 -21.80 22.87
CA ARG A 950 -56.61 -22.27 21.53
C ARG A 950 -57.54 -21.62 20.47
N SER A 951 -57.22 -21.74 19.17
CA SER A 951 -58.06 -21.41 17.98
C SER A 951 -58.48 -19.95 17.77
N SER A 952 -58.96 -19.54 16.58
CA SER A 952 -58.46 -19.69 15.19
C SER A 952 -59.34 -18.81 14.28
N ASP A 953 -58.82 -18.41 13.11
CA ASP A 953 -59.57 -17.85 11.95
C ASP A 953 -60.35 -16.52 12.21
N SER A 954 -60.45 -15.55 11.29
CA SER A 954 -60.52 -15.67 9.84
C SER A 954 -60.28 -14.31 9.14
N THR A 955 -59.86 -14.38 7.87
CA THR A 955 -60.08 -13.41 6.77
C THR A 955 -60.26 -11.91 7.09
N LYS A 956 -59.27 -11.10 6.69
CA LYS A 956 -59.39 -10.27 5.46
C LYS A 956 -58.04 -9.79 4.95
#